data_AF-A0A4U3CIH9-F1
#
_entry.id   AF-A0A4U3CIH9-F1
#
_cell.length_a   1.000
_cell.length_b   1.000
_cell.length_c   1.000
_cell.angle_alpha   90.00
_cell.angle_beta   90.00
_cell.angle_gamma   90.00
#
_symmetry.space_group_name_H-M   'P 1'
#
loop_
_entity.id
_entity.type
_entity.pdbx_description
1 polymer ?
#
loop_
_entity_poly.entity_id
_entity_poly.type
_entity_poly.pdbx_seq_one_letter_code
_entity_poly.pdbx_strand_id
1 'polypeptide(L)'
;MRSLTVVAAAALVLLPAAPAWAANAAPVAVDDAVDVRSSIVDAGPVPIDALANDSDPDGDPLTYTAVTPPARGTATLEGGRLMYRFPYRAEGTDTFTYTVTDGQGNTATGTVTVALWVDPGTPRTPAITIPAPGSATMTWTAAPGAVQYRIYRDGVVVDTTSALTWTDSGLLDGTAYRYAIAGLNGGGFEGLPQWLTRNQRLLTPSDLRVLPVDDPAAVSLVWQRHGSSGPWRVYRDGALVATTNDPRWVDRGLVTGREYGYQVQLVDRPTPFDYDVSPDSALTDVVRATPAPLSPIARLYLLHLVRGSGAGESDLGAVTVPERAVPGGRQQDHVNGLIAQRDGGPAVAVLYDFATTYVAAGGVSSELGYPIAPLECGLRDGGCAQSFEGGGLWAWQIADPRIVLDEVHIAWARHSRESGRLGYPTDDVICGLRADGCFQEFQGGSIYSSPATGTHSVFTPYEEVWARHGWEEGRLGYPTKDEECGPVGACYQQFQGGILFWTPATGVRAVFTPYNDFWGNRGGGITGRLGAPTTDEICTPGRGCHQNFQGGTIHWSPATGMHAVFTPYGQVWARHGGDAGRLGYPTSNEICTPGRGCHQNFQGGTIHWSPVGGMHAVFTPYGQVWARHGGDAGRFGYPLTEEICTASGCRQEFQGASVYWSPAGGIHAVFGGLRDTWLRYGGPMGRLGYPLGGEGFWAGAYRQNFQGGTIAITGWGPQITYR
;
A
#
# COMPACT_ATOMS: atom_id res chain seq x y z
N MET A 1 80.17 -22.43 18.84
CA MET A 1 80.11 -23.20 20.10
C MET A 1 81.09 -22.52 21.05
N ARG A 2 80.78 -21.95 22.21
CA ARG A 2 79.77 -22.16 23.26
C ARG A 2 79.41 -20.76 23.82
N SER A 3 78.14 -20.33 23.82
CA SER A 3 77.10 -20.53 24.85
C SER A 3 77.32 -19.79 26.19
N LEU A 4 76.39 -18.84 26.43
CA LEU A 4 75.63 -18.58 27.68
C LEU A 4 76.36 -17.90 28.87
N THR A 5 75.80 -16.99 29.69
CA THR A 5 74.42 -16.49 29.92
C THR A 5 74.44 -15.16 30.70
N VAL A 6 73.36 -14.40 30.52
CA VAL A 6 72.75 -13.26 31.22
C VAL A 6 72.98 -13.10 32.74
N VAL A 7 73.07 -11.85 33.24
CA VAL A 7 72.36 -11.39 34.46
C VAL A 7 71.84 -9.93 34.33
N ALA A 8 70.52 -9.84 34.54
CA ALA A 8 69.59 -8.78 34.96
C ALA A 8 69.99 -7.28 35.10
N ALA A 9 68.99 -6.47 34.74
CA ALA A 9 68.88 -5.01 34.83
C ALA A 9 68.06 -4.52 36.05
N ALA A 10 68.26 -3.24 36.40
CA ALA A 10 67.27 -2.24 36.86
C ALA A 10 68.05 -1.07 37.54
N ALA A 11 67.73 0.21 37.49
CA ALA A 11 66.90 1.09 36.65
C ALA A 11 67.29 2.53 37.09
N LEU A 12 67.36 3.50 36.18
CA LEU A 12 67.21 4.93 36.53
C LEU A 12 66.55 5.67 35.37
N VAL A 13 65.47 6.37 35.69
CA VAL A 13 64.57 7.09 34.80
C VAL A 13 65.17 8.44 34.40
N LEU A 14 65.19 8.73 33.09
CA LEU A 14 65.35 10.07 32.52
C LEU A 14 64.01 10.49 31.91
N LEU A 15 63.48 11.64 32.34
CA LEU A 15 62.25 12.25 31.83
C LEU A 15 62.42 12.68 30.37
N PRO A 16 61.40 12.57 29.50
CA PRO A 16 61.43 13.15 28.16
C PRO A 16 61.20 14.66 28.22
N ALA A 17 61.93 15.41 27.38
CA ALA A 17 61.66 16.83 27.12
C ALA A 17 60.28 17.00 26.45
N ALA A 18 59.54 18.04 26.85
CA ALA A 18 58.22 18.38 26.30
C ALA A 18 58.29 18.77 24.81
N PRO A 19 57.27 18.48 23.98
CA PRO A 19 57.19 19.01 22.63
C PRO A 19 56.88 20.52 22.66
N ALA A 20 57.61 21.30 21.86
CA ALA A 20 57.29 22.70 21.59
C ALA A 20 55.97 22.79 20.82
N TRP A 21 55.02 23.60 21.30
CA TRP A 21 53.81 23.93 20.54
C TRP A 21 54.20 24.76 19.31
N ALA A 22 53.75 24.37 18.12
CA ALA A 22 53.90 25.18 16.91
C ALA A 22 53.17 26.52 17.10
N ALA A 23 53.76 27.62 16.62
CA ALA A 23 53.09 28.91 16.65
C ALA A 23 51.97 28.94 15.60
N ASN A 24 50.79 29.46 15.98
CA ASN A 24 49.62 29.60 15.13
C ASN A 24 49.92 30.38 13.83
N ALA A 25 49.63 29.79 12.67
CA ALA A 25 49.83 30.36 11.34
C ALA A 25 48.70 31.35 10.99
N ALA A 26 48.98 32.24 10.03
CA ALA A 26 47.98 33.20 9.57
C ALA A 26 47.09 32.59 8.49
N PRO A 27 45.82 33.01 8.40
CA PRO A 27 44.91 32.52 7.37
C PRO A 27 45.33 33.00 5.96
N VAL A 28 44.74 32.39 4.93
CA VAL A 28 44.95 32.70 3.52
C VAL A 28 43.60 33.05 2.88
N ALA A 29 43.46 34.31 2.47
CA ALA A 29 42.29 34.80 1.75
C ALA A 29 42.55 34.83 0.23
N VAL A 30 41.58 34.39 -0.58
CA VAL A 30 41.65 34.31 -2.04
C VAL A 30 40.64 35.30 -2.65
N ASP A 31 41.00 35.93 -3.78
CA ASP A 31 40.13 36.89 -4.45
C ASP A 31 38.91 36.22 -5.12
N ASP A 32 37.77 36.94 -5.14
CA ASP A 32 36.46 36.46 -5.58
C ASP A 32 35.87 37.28 -6.74
N ALA A 33 35.03 36.64 -7.54
CA ALA A 33 34.27 37.28 -8.61
C ALA A 33 32.80 36.83 -8.63
N VAL A 34 31.88 37.78 -8.85
CA VAL A 34 30.42 37.54 -8.79
C VAL A 34 29.67 38.42 -9.80
N ASP A 35 28.71 37.83 -10.52
CA ASP A 35 27.75 38.56 -11.38
C ASP A 35 26.49 38.93 -10.59
N VAL A 36 26.11 40.21 -10.61
CA VAL A 36 24.93 40.74 -9.94
C VAL A 36 24.00 41.40 -10.94
N ARG A 37 22.75 40.93 -10.96
CA ARG A 37 21.67 41.56 -11.73
C ARG A 37 21.23 42.85 -11.04
N SER A 38 21.54 43.99 -11.63
CA SER A 38 21.05 45.28 -11.15
C SER A 38 19.60 45.48 -11.60
N SER A 39 18.74 45.79 -10.65
CA SER A 39 17.31 45.98 -10.87
C SER A 39 16.93 47.45 -11.00
N ILE A 40 15.74 47.66 -11.56
CA ILE A 40 15.05 48.95 -11.67
C ILE A 40 14.18 49.23 -10.43
N VAL A 41 14.36 48.47 -9.36
CA VAL A 41 13.77 48.65 -8.02
C VAL A 41 14.81 48.13 -7.00
N ASP A 42 14.81 48.66 -5.77
CA ASP A 42 15.75 48.20 -4.74
C ASP A 42 15.39 46.77 -4.29
N ALA A 43 16.23 45.79 -4.65
CA ALA A 43 16.01 44.39 -4.37
C ALA A 43 16.63 43.92 -3.02
N GLY A 44 17.22 44.85 -2.26
CA GLY A 44 17.96 44.50 -1.03
C GLY A 44 19.43 44.13 -1.32
N PRO A 45 20.22 43.85 -0.27
CA PRO A 45 21.61 43.45 -0.43
C PRO A 45 21.72 41.97 -0.85
N VAL A 46 22.74 41.66 -1.65
CA VAL A 46 23.06 40.32 -2.14
C VAL A 46 24.17 39.72 -1.27
N PRO A 47 24.00 38.50 -0.71
CA PRO A 47 25.06 37.83 0.04
C PRO A 47 26.18 37.35 -0.89
N ILE A 48 27.43 37.53 -0.47
CA ILE A 48 28.64 37.04 -1.14
C ILE A 48 29.33 36.05 -0.20
N ASP A 49 29.65 34.85 -0.71
CA ASP A 49 30.27 33.79 0.07
C ASP A 49 31.77 33.69 -0.23
N ALA A 50 32.51 34.70 0.23
CA ALA A 50 33.95 34.82 -0.02
C ALA A 50 34.80 33.83 0.82
N LEU A 51 34.27 33.22 1.89
CA LEU A 51 35.01 32.19 2.64
C LEU A 51 35.10 30.85 1.91
N ALA A 52 34.36 30.66 0.82
CA ALA A 52 34.23 29.37 0.16
C ALA A 52 35.56 28.83 -0.41
N ASN A 53 36.49 29.72 -0.75
CA ASN A 53 37.82 29.45 -1.29
C ASN A 53 38.96 29.87 -0.33
N ASP A 54 38.65 30.36 0.87
CA ASP A 54 39.61 30.75 1.89
C ASP A 54 40.00 29.57 2.79
N SER A 55 41.19 29.65 3.40
CA SER A 55 41.68 28.56 4.26
C SER A 55 42.62 29.02 5.37
N ASP A 56 42.72 28.23 6.43
CA ASP A 56 43.74 28.37 7.46
C ASP A 56 44.68 27.15 7.46
N PRO A 57 46.02 27.34 7.49
CA PRO A 57 46.97 26.21 7.49
C PRO A 57 46.87 25.27 8.69
N ASP A 58 46.43 25.77 9.85
CA ASP A 58 46.21 24.99 11.07
C ASP A 58 44.78 24.39 11.12
N GLY A 59 43.92 24.78 10.18
CA GLY A 59 42.55 24.29 10.01
C GLY A 59 41.53 25.03 10.87
N ASP A 60 41.89 26.19 11.40
CA ASP A 60 41.03 26.99 12.26
C ASP A 60 39.89 27.68 11.48
N PRO A 61 38.70 27.80 12.10
CA PRO A 61 37.53 28.36 11.43
C PRO A 61 37.68 29.86 11.19
N LEU A 62 37.48 30.28 9.93
CA LEU A 62 37.59 31.67 9.52
C LEU A 62 36.30 32.46 9.75
N THR A 63 36.43 33.69 10.23
CA THR A 63 35.31 34.63 10.39
C THR A 63 35.67 36.02 9.87
N TYR A 64 34.70 36.69 9.23
CA TYR A 64 34.90 38.06 8.75
C TYR A 64 35.02 39.06 9.91
N THR A 65 35.99 39.96 9.81
CA THR A 65 36.22 41.03 10.80
C THR A 65 36.04 42.43 10.23
N ALA A 66 36.29 42.64 8.93
CA ALA A 66 36.15 43.95 8.29
C ALA A 66 35.81 43.84 6.80
N VAL A 67 35.21 44.90 6.26
CA VAL A 67 34.96 45.09 4.82
C VAL A 67 35.17 46.56 4.45
N THR A 68 35.75 46.83 3.28
CA THR A 68 35.91 48.20 2.75
C THR A 68 34.73 48.59 1.86
N PRO A 69 34.38 49.88 1.78
CA PRO A 69 33.34 50.34 0.87
C PRO A 69 33.81 50.27 -0.60
N PRO A 70 32.99 49.71 -1.51
CA PRO A 70 33.25 49.77 -2.95
C PRO A 70 33.02 51.18 -3.54
N ALA A 71 33.35 51.36 -4.82
CA ALA A 71 33.28 52.68 -5.48
C ALA A 71 31.86 53.07 -5.90
N ARG A 72 30.99 52.09 -6.21
CA ARG A 72 29.64 52.36 -6.73
C ARG A 72 28.56 51.88 -5.76
N GLY A 73 28.65 50.66 -5.27
CA GLY A 73 27.71 50.05 -4.32
C GLY A 73 28.08 50.28 -2.85
N THR A 74 27.51 49.46 -1.97
CA THR A 74 27.89 49.39 -0.55
C THR A 74 28.11 47.94 -0.12
N ALA A 75 29.21 47.65 0.60
CA ALA A 75 29.48 46.34 1.17
C ALA A 75 29.45 46.40 2.71
N THR A 76 28.76 45.46 3.35
CA THR A 76 28.59 45.38 4.81
C THR A 76 28.76 43.95 5.33
N LEU A 77 29.08 43.81 6.61
CA LEU A 77 29.04 42.52 7.32
C LEU A 77 27.78 42.46 8.19
N GLU A 78 26.87 41.54 7.89
CA GLU A 78 25.59 41.40 8.60
C GLU A 78 25.40 39.94 9.04
N GLY A 79 25.25 39.72 10.35
CA GLY A 79 25.05 38.37 10.90
C GLY A 79 26.17 37.38 10.58
N GLY A 80 27.41 37.86 10.44
CA GLY A 80 28.57 37.04 10.07
C GLY A 80 28.68 36.73 8.57
N ARG A 81 27.90 37.39 7.71
CA ARG A 81 27.95 37.24 6.25
C ARG A 81 28.35 38.54 5.57
N LEU A 82 29.07 38.42 4.46
CA LEU A 82 29.39 39.53 3.58
C LEU A 82 28.19 39.84 2.66
N MET A 83 27.76 41.10 2.65
CA MET A 83 26.58 41.59 1.93
C MET A 83 26.99 42.73 1.00
N TYR A 84 26.51 42.73 -0.25
CA TYR A 84 26.75 43.78 -1.23
C TYR A 84 25.45 44.33 -1.81
N ARG A 85 25.30 45.65 -1.81
CA ARG A 85 24.15 46.35 -2.40
C ARG A 85 24.60 47.18 -3.60
N PHE A 86 23.98 46.92 -4.75
CA PHE A 86 24.27 47.59 -6.02
C PHE A 86 23.45 48.89 -6.20
N PRO A 87 23.94 49.85 -7.00
CA PRO A 87 23.15 51.03 -7.39
C PRO A 87 22.09 50.69 -8.44
N TYR A 88 21.05 51.54 -8.50
CA TYR A 88 19.97 51.43 -9.48
C TYR A 88 20.46 51.45 -10.93
N ARG A 89 20.06 50.45 -11.74
CA ARG A 89 20.43 50.32 -13.17
C ARG A 89 21.94 50.42 -13.44
N ALA A 90 22.77 49.94 -12.53
CA ALA A 90 24.21 49.96 -12.73
C ALA A 90 24.65 48.86 -13.70
N GLU A 91 25.44 49.23 -14.70
CA GLU A 91 26.15 48.28 -15.56
C GLU A 91 27.67 48.42 -15.35
N GLY A 92 28.40 47.32 -15.53
CA GLY A 92 29.87 47.27 -15.42
C GLY A 92 30.36 46.79 -14.06
N THR A 93 31.65 46.96 -13.78
CA THR A 93 32.31 46.31 -12.63
C THR A 93 32.42 47.23 -11.40
N ASP A 94 32.39 46.65 -10.19
CA ASP A 94 32.70 47.28 -8.89
C ASP A 94 33.61 46.36 -8.05
N THR A 95 34.38 46.90 -7.11
CA THR A 95 35.40 46.15 -6.36
C THR A 95 35.55 46.63 -4.92
N PHE A 96 35.75 45.70 -3.97
CA PHE A 96 36.07 46.01 -2.57
C PHE A 96 36.88 44.86 -1.91
N THR A 97 37.34 45.05 -0.68
CA THR A 97 38.13 44.03 0.06
C THR A 97 37.46 43.62 1.37
N TYR A 98 37.67 42.39 1.81
CA TYR A 98 37.23 41.89 3.12
C TYR A 98 38.42 41.34 3.92
N THR A 99 38.29 41.26 5.25
CA THR A 99 39.31 40.71 6.14
C THR A 99 38.72 39.61 7.01
N VAL A 100 39.47 38.53 7.21
CA VAL A 100 39.09 37.35 7.99
C VAL A 100 40.08 37.13 9.14
N THR A 101 39.64 36.47 10.21
CA THR A 101 40.48 36.03 11.34
C THR A 101 40.27 34.55 11.65
N ASP A 102 41.32 33.92 12.16
CA ASP A 102 41.35 32.55 12.70
C ASP A 102 40.88 32.44 14.16
N GLY A 103 40.56 33.57 14.81
CA GLY A 103 40.16 33.62 16.23
C GLY A 103 41.31 33.45 17.23
N GLN A 104 42.53 33.25 16.76
CA GLN A 104 43.76 33.09 17.57
C GLN A 104 44.73 34.27 17.41
N GLY A 105 44.34 35.27 16.65
CA GLY A 105 44.98 36.58 16.60
C GLY A 105 45.62 36.90 15.25
N ASN A 106 45.57 36.00 14.26
CA ASN A 106 46.00 36.31 12.91
C ASN A 106 44.82 36.68 12.00
N THR A 107 45.13 37.41 10.92
CA THR A 107 44.15 37.90 9.96
C THR A 107 44.68 37.90 8.53
N ALA A 108 43.79 37.77 7.54
CA ALA A 108 44.11 37.87 6.11
C ALA A 108 43.04 38.69 5.35
N THR A 109 43.40 39.25 4.18
CA THR A 109 42.54 40.13 3.40
C THR A 109 42.44 39.65 1.94
N GLY A 110 41.22 39.56 1.40
CA GLY A 110 40.92 39.21 0.00
C GLY A 110 40.12 40.30 -0.72
N THR A 111 40.08 40.26 -2.06
CA THR A 111 39.38 41.22 -2.94
C THR A 111 38.17 40.58 -3.62
N VAL A 112 37.04 41.28 -3.65
CA VAL A 112 35.83 40.88 -4.35
C VAL A 112 35.61 41.79 -5.57
N THR A 113 35.38 41.18 -6.73
CA THR A 113 35.00 41.84 -7.99
C THR A 113 33.55 41.53 -8.36
N VAL A 114 32.71 42.56 -8.50
CA VAL A 114 31.28 42.44 -8.84
C VAL A 114 31.02 42.94 -10.26
N ALA A 115 30.49 42.12 -11.15
CA ALA A 115 30.04 42.52 -12.49
C ALA A 115 28.51 42.76 -12.51
N LEU A 116 28.09 43.96 -12.93
CA LEU A 116 26.69 44.41 -12.89
C LEU A 116 26.04 44.41 -14.27
N TRP A 117 24.84 43.84 -14.37
CA TRP A 117 24.05 43.72 -15.61
C TRP A 117 22.63 44.30 -15.46
N VAL A 118 22.00 44.75 -16.56
CA VAL A 118 20.61 45.26 -16.60
C VAL A 118 19.77 44.45 -17.58
N ASP A 119 18.51 44.18 -17.23
CA ASP A 119 17.58 43.45 -18.09
C ASP A 119 17.23 44.24 -19.38
N PRO A 120 17.09 43.57 -20.52
CA PRO A 120 16.61 44.21 -21.75
C PRO A 120 15.14 44.64 -21.63
N GLY A 121 14.75 45.60 -22.46
CA GLY A 121 13.35 46.05 -22.55
C GLY A 121 12.42 44.98 -23.12
N THR A 122 11.11 45.28 -23.16
CA THR A 122 10.11 44.39 -23.78
C THR A 122 10.08 44.57 -25.30
N PRO A 123 9.87 43.48 -26.07
CA PRO A 123 9.52 43.58 -27.49
C PRO A 123 8.31 44.49 -27.71
N ARG A 124 8.24 45.17 -28.86
CA ARG A 124 7.12 46.07 -29.17
C ARG A 124 6.26 45.46 -30.26
N THR A 125 4.96 45.75 -30.21
CA THR A 125 3.96 45.39 -31.24
C THR A 125 4.01 43.92 -31.70
N PRO A 126 4.04 42.92 -30.81
CA PRO A 126 3.97 41.53 -31.25
C PRO A 126 2.60 41.24 -31.87
N ALA A 127 2.57 40.36 -32.86
CA ALA A 127 1.36 39.90 -33.55
C ALA A 127 1.49 38.42 -33.94
N ILE A 128 0.36 37.73 -34.09
CA ILE A 128 0.28 36.32 -34.51
C ILE A 128 -0.62 36.18 -35.73
N THR A 129 -0.17 35.49 -36.77
CA THR A 129 -0.93 35.12 -37.97
C THR A 129 -1.01 33.59 -38.13
N ILE A 130 -2.03 33.08 -38.84
CA ILE A 130 -2.21 31.62 -39.09
C ILE A 130 -2.18 31.43 -40.61
N PRO A 131 -1.02 31.09 -41.18
CA PRO A 131 -0.88 30.99 -42.64
C PRO A 131 -1.46 29.70 -43.22
N ALA A 132 -1.55 28.62 -42.43
CA ALA A 132 -2.06 27.31 -42.82
C ALA A 132 -2.48 26.49 -41.57
N PRO A 133 -3.28 25.42 -41.73
CA PRO A 133 -3.60 24.50 -40.63
C PRO A 133 -2.33 23.97 -39.95
N GLY A 134 -2.37 23.84 -38.62
CA GLY A 134 -1.24 23.38 -37.82
C GLY A 134 -0.01 24.30 -37.77
N SER A 135 -0.15 25.60 -38.09
CA SER A 135 0.96 26.56 -38.02
C SER A 135 0.53 27.95 -37.52
N ALA A 136 1.42 28.61 -36.77
CA ALA A 136 1.26 30.00 -36.35
C ALA A 136 2.56 30.78 -36.58
N THR A 137 2.47 32.01 -37.11
CA THR A 137 3.65 32.87 -37.32
C THR A 137 3.56 34.13 -36.46
N MET A 138 4.61 34.36 -35.68
CA MET A 138 4.81 35.53 -34.82
C MET A 138 5.72 36.57 -35.48
N THR A 139 5.43 37.85 -35.25
CA THR A 139 6.25 38.99 -35.68
C THR A 139 6.29 40.04 -34.58
N TRP A 140 7.43 40.72 -34.38
CA TRP A 140 7.57 41.79 -33.38
C TRP A 140 8.62 42.84 -33.79
N THR A 141 8.67 43.95 -33.06
CA THR A 141 9.69 44.99 -33.21
C THR A 141 10.74 44.86 -32.11
N ALA A 142 12.01 45.15 -32.44
CA ALA A 142 13.15 44.99 -31.55
C ALA A 142 13.02 45.72 -30.21
N ALA A 143 13.44 45.06 -29.13
CA ALA A 143 13.48 45.59 -27.77
C ALA A 143 14.82 46.30 -27.46
N PRO A 144 14.83 47.45 -26.76
CA PRO A 144 16.06 48.11 -26.34
C PRO A 144 16.93 47.20 -25.46
N GLY A 145 18.23 47.11 -25.76
CA GLY A 145 19.19 46.29 -25.00
C GLY A 145 19.13 44.78 -25.28
N ALA A 146 18.18 44.31 -26.12
CA ALA A 146 18.11 42.90 -26.50
C ALA A 146 18.98 42.61 -27.72
N VAL A 147 19.77 41.52 -27.66
CA VAL A 147 20.55 40.97 -28.77
C VAL A 147 19.93 39.69 -29.35
N GLN A 148 19.06 39.03 -28.58
CA GLN A 148 18.28 37.85 -28.97
C GLN A 148 16.88 37.88 -28.32
N TYR A 149 16.00 36.99 -28.74
CA TYR A 149 14.64 36.83 -28.23
C TYR A 149 14.34 35.38 -27.88
N ARG A 150 13.76 35.16 -26.72
CA ARG A 150 13.26 33.87 -26.27
C ARG A 150 11.76 33.77 -26.54
N ILE A 151 11.35 32.67 -27.15
CA ILE A 151 9.96 32.41 -27.54
C ILE A 151 9.37 31.36 -26.62
N TYR A 152 8.17 31.62 -26.13
CA TYR A 152 7.41 30.75 -25.26
C TYR A 152 6.13 30.29 -25.94
N ARG A 153 5.78 29.02 -25.74
CA ARG A 153 4.45 28.46 -25.99
C ARG A 153 3.94 27.84 -24.69
N ASP A 154 2.79 28.31 -24.24
CA ASP A 154 2.12 27.94 -22.99
C ASP A 154 3.02 28.00 -21.75
N GLY A 155 3.97 28.94 -21.76
CA GLY A 155 4.95 29.13 -20.68
C GLY A 155 6.20 28.28 -20.76
N VAL A 156 6.35 27.47 -21.80
CA VAL A 156 7.57 26.71 -22.08
C VAL A 156 8.36 27.38 -23.18
N VAL A 157 9.68 27.49 -23.01
CA VAL A 157 10.59 27.98 -24.05
C VAL A 157 10.59 27.00 -25.21
N VAL A 158 10.19 27.48 -26.39
CA VAL A 158 10.17 26.67 -27.62
C VAL A 158 11.28 27.05 -28.59
N ASP A 159 11.82 28.26 -28.50
CA ASP A 159 12.93 28.69 -29.35
C ASP A 159 13.69 29.90 -28.76
N THR A 160 14.87 30.20 -29.30
CA THR A 160 15.61 31.46 -29.09
C THR A 160 16.20 31.92 -30.41
N THR A 161 15.86 33.14 -30.84
CA THR A 161 16.21 33.65 -32.16
C THR A 161 16.70 35.10 -32.11
N SER A 162 17.59 35.48 -33.04
CA SER A 162 17.95 36.88 -33.30
C SER A 162 17.06 37.53 -34.38
N ALA A 163 16.18 36.75 -35.03
CA ALA A 163 15.22 37.27 -36.00
C ALA A 163 14.08 38.04 -35.29
N LEU A 164 13.34 38.84 -36.07
CA LEU A 164 12.14 39.56 -35.59
C LEU A 164 10.83 38.87 -36.02
N THR A 165 10.94 37.64 -36.52
CA THR A 165 9.83 36.78 -36.92
C THR A 165 10.16 35.32 -36.62
N TRP A 166 9.14 34.54 -36.29
CA TRP A 166 9.27 33.13 -35.95
C TRP A 166 7.98 32.37 -36.29
N THR A 167 8.09 31.13 -36.77
CA THR A 167 6.95 30.31 -37.14
C THR A 167 6.94 29.00 -36.36
N ASP A 168 5.82 28.73 -35.70
CA ASP A 168 5.50 27.45 -35.08
C ASP A 168 4.80 26.53 -36.08
N SER A 169 5.08 25.24 -36.02
CA SER A 169 4.54 24.23 -36.93
C SER A 169 4.25 22.94 -36.17
N GLY A 170 3.29 22.15 -36.67
CA GLY A 170 2.83 20.93 -36.02
C GLY A 170 1.85 21.18 -34.87
N LEU A 171 1.13 22.30 -34.91
CA LEU A 171 0.08 22.63 -33.93
C LEU A 171 -1.18 21.78 -34.17
N LEU A 172 -1.93 21.54 -33.09
CA LEU A 172 -3.21 20.84 -33.17
C LEU A 172 -4.33 21.84 -33.48
N ASP A 173 -5.15 21.51 -34.48
CA ASP A 173 -6.35 22.27 -34.81
C ASP A 173 -7.30 22.35 -33.60
N GLY A 174 -8.04 23.45 -33.47
CA GLY A 174 -8.97 23.68 -32.36
C GLY A 174 -8.35 23.90 -30.98
N THR A 175 -7.02 23.89 -30.87
CA THR A 175 -6.33 24.12 -29.60
C THR A 175 -5.95 25.60 -29.47
N ALA A 176 -6.26 26.19 -28.31
CA ALA A 176 -5.80 27.54 -27.97
C ALA A 176 -4.36 27.46 -27.46
N TYR A 177 -3.45 28.21 -28.09
CA TYR A 177 -2.06 28.30 -27.67
C TYR A 177 -1.77 29.72 -27.19
N ARG A 178 -1.05 29.85 -26.06
CA ARG A 178 -0.56 31.13 -25.55
C ARG A 178 0.91 31.28 -25.90
N TYR A 179 1.26 32.33 -26.60
CA TYR A 179 2.64 32.62 -26.91
C TYR A 179 3.17 33.77 -26.05
N ALA A 180 4.46 33.73 -25.73
CA ALA A 180 5.16 34.86 -25.14
C ALA A 180 6.49 35.11 -25.83
N ILE A 181 6.95 36.35 -25.76
CA ILE A 181 8.28 36.71 -26.24
C ILE A 181 8.99 37.65 -25.28
N ALA A 182 10.25 37.36 -24.99
CA ALA A 182 11.12 38.18 -24.15
C ALA A 182 12.46 38.47 -24.84
N GLY A 183 13.04 39.64 -24.59
CA GLY A 183 14.40 39.97 -25.04
C GLY A 183 15.47 39.37 -24.12
N LEU A 184 16.64 39.07 -24.68
CA LEU A 184 17.86 38.65 -23.97
C LEU A 184 18.98 39.67 -24.21
N ASN A 185 19.69 40.12 -23.17
CA ASN A 185 20.85 41.00 -23.33
C ASN A 185 22.14 40.20 -23.67
N GLY A 186 23.26 40.90 -23.89
CA GLY A 186 24.55 40.27 -24.22
C GLY A 186 25.14 39.36 -23.13
N GLY A 187 24.68 39.49 -21.88
CA GLY A 187 25.03 38.60 -20.77
C GLY A 187 24.04 37.43 -20.58
N GLY A 188 23.04 37.28 -21.45
CA GLY A 188 22.03 36.22 -21.38
C GLY A 188 20.90 36.46 -20.38
N PHE A 189 20.82 37.65 -19.77
CA PHE A 189 19.72 38.01 -18.86
C PHE A 189 18.46 38.37 -19.64
N GLU A 190 17.33 37.91 -19.12
CA GLU A 190 16.03 37.98 -19.79
C GLU A 190 15.14 39.11 -19.25
N GLY A 191 14.54 39.87 -20.18
CA GLY A 191 13.57 40.91 -19.89
C GLY A 191 12.15 40.36 -19.68
N LEU A 192 11.19 41.24 -19.39
CA LEU A 192 9.80 40.82 -19.17
C LEU A 192 9.17 40.24 -20.46
N PRO A 193 8.53 39.05 -20.38
CA PRO A 193 7.83 38.47 -21.53
C PRO A 193 6.51 39.19 -21.83
N GLN A 194 6.23 39.44 -23.12
CA GLN A 194 4.94 39.91 -23.59
C GLN A 194 4.10 38.75 -24.13
N TRP A 195 2.89 38.59 -23.60
CA TRP A 195 1.99 37.47 -23.91
C TRP A 195 0.93 37.82 -24.96
N LEU A 196 0.62 36.84 -25.81
CA LEU A 196 -0.43 36.87 -26.82
C LEU A 196 -1.18 35.54 -26.82
N THR A 197 -2.50 35.58 -26.90
CA THR A 197 -3.36 34.37 -26.99
C THR A 197 -4.02 34.34 -28.36
N ARG A 198 -4.00 33.18 -29.02
CA ARG A 198 -4.72 33.00 -30.29
C ARG A 198 -5.25 31.57 -30.46
N ASN A 199 -6.45 31.43 -31.04
CA ASN A 199 -7.06 30.12 -31.31
C ASN A 199 -6.65 29.60 -32.69
N GLN A 200 -6.41 28.28 -32.82
CA GLN A 200 -6.30 27.62 -34.12
C GLN A 200 -7.69 27.45 -34.77
N ARG A 201 -7.74 26.99 -36.04
CA ARG A 201 -8.95 26.69 -36.82
C ARG A 201 -10.00 25.88 -36.02
N LEU A 202 -11.31 26.09 -36.27
CA LEU A 202 -12.39 25.33 -35.63
C LEU A 202 -12.25 23.81 -35.84
N LEU A 203 -12.54 23.03 -34.78
CA LEU A 203 -12.54 21.57 -34.85
C LEU A 203 -13.54 21.07 -35.89
N THR A 204 -13.09 20.18 -36.76
CA THR A 204 -13.96 19.43 -37.68
C THR A 204 -14.99 18.63 -36.87
N PRO A 205 -16.31 18.72 -37.20
CA PRO A 205 -17.30 17.87 -36.54
C PRO A 205 -16.91 16.40 -36.63
N SER A 206 -17.02 15.70 -35.50
CA SER A 206 -16.72 14.27 -35.42
C SER A 206 -18.00 13.45 -35.37
N ASP A 207 -17.88 12.15 -35.67
CA ASP A 207 -18.91 11.15 -35.38
C ASP A 207 -20.25 11.40 -36.13
N LEU A 208 -20.15 11.87 -37.39
CA LEU A 208 -21.28 11.89 -38.32
C LEU A 208 -21.74 10.45 -38.58
N ARG A 209 -23.01 10.15 -38.33
CA ARG A 209 -23.60 8.83 -38.54
C ARG A 209 -25.07 8.89 -38.90
N VAL A 210 -25.57 7.76 -39.40
CA VAL A 210 -26.97 7.59 -39.84
C VAL A 210 -27.78 6.93 -38.72
N LEU A 211 -28.92 7.54 -38.37
CA LEU A 211 -29.92 6.96 -37.50
C LEU A 211 -31.02 6.31 -38.37
N PRO A 212 -31.53 5.14 -37.97
CA PRO A 212 -32.67 4.52 -38.62
C PRO A 212 -33.95 5.35 -38.43
N VAL A 213 -34.84 5.26 -39.40
CA VAL A 213 -36.09 6.00 -39.47
C VAL A 213 -37.15 5.09 -40.06
N ASP A 214 -38.34 5.09 -39.47
CA ASP A 214 -39.47 4.25 -39.92
C ASP A 214 -39.93 4.56 -41.35
N ASP A 215 -39.59 5.76 -41.86
CA ASP A 215 -39.90 6.19 -43.22
C ASP A 215 -38.88 5.60 -44.21
N PRO A 216 -39.28 4.68 -45.11
CA PRO A 216 -38.37 4.06 -46.08
C PRO A 216 -37.86 5.03 -47.15
N ALA A 217 -38.31 6.30 -47.13
CA ALA A 217 -37.87 7.38 -48.00
C ALA A 217 -37.12 8.49 -47.23
N ALA A 218 -36.52 8.18 -46.08
CA ALA A 218 -35.77 9.14 -45.28
C ALA A 218 -34.42 8.59 -44.78
N VAL A 219 -33.50 9.50 -44.47
CA VAL A 219 -32.23 9.24 -43.78
C VAL A 219 -32.10 10.26 -42.65
N SER A 220 -31.93 9.80 -41.43
CA SER A 220 -31.67 10.67 -40.28
C SER A 220 -30.16 10.72 -40.02
N LEU A 221 -29.59 11.90 -39.82
CA LEU A 221 -28.18 12.14 -39.56
C LEU A 221 -28.00 12.75 -38.17
N VAL A 222 -26.93 12.34 -37.49
CA VAL A 222 -26.49 12.91 -36.22
C VAL A 222 -24.96 13.02 -36.21
N TRP A 223 -24.43 14.02 -35.52
CA TRP A 223 -22.98 14.21 -35.31
C TRP A 223 -22.71 14.76 -33.90
N GLN A 224 -21.45 14.76 -33.47
CA GLN A 224 -21.12 15.30 -32.14
C GLN A 224 -21.12 16.82 -32.09
N ARG A 225 -21.51 17.35 -30.91
CA ARG A 225 -21.50 18.78 -30.61
C ARG A 225 -20.14 19.19 -30.04
N HIS A 226 -19.54 20.22 -30.62
CA HIS A 226 -18.33 20.86 -30.11
C HIS A 226 -18.63 22.31 -29.69
N GLY A 227 -18.46 22.65 -28.40
CA GLY A 227 -18.59 24.02 -27.88
C GLY A 227 -19.99 24.66 -28.02
N SER A 228 -20.03 26.00 -28.17
CA SER A 228 -21.27 26.74 -28.44
C SER A 228 -21.79 26.43 -29.85
N SER A 229 -23.01 25.92 -29.92
CA SER A 229 -23.64 25.33 -31.12
C SER A 229 -23.81 26.27 -32.31
N GLY A 230 -23.42 25.79 -33.49
CA GLY A 230 -23.95 26.16 -34.81
C GLY A 230 -23.74 27.61 -35.29
N PRO A 231 -23.68 27.82 -36.62
CA PRO A 231 -24.39 27.05 -37.61
C PRO A 231 -23.54 25.95 -38.28
N TRP A 232 -24.20 24.84 -38.61
CA TRP A 232 -23.63 23.71 -39.35
C TRP A 232 -24.19 23.69 -40.77
N ARG A 233 -23.35 23.39 -41.76
CA ARG A 233 -23.76 23.11 -43.13
C ARG A 233 -23.78 21.60 -43.36
N VAL A 234 -24.87 21.08 -43.94
CA VAL A 234 -25.03 19.67 -44.29
C VAL A 234 -25.02 19.52 -45.80
N TYR A 235 -24.19 18.63 -46.31
CA TYR A 235 -24.01 18.34 -47.72
C TYR A 235 -24.50 16.93 -48.05
N ARG A 236 -25.19 16.79 -49.18
CA ARG A 236 -25.56 15.50 -49.79
C ARG A 236 -24.97 15.45 -51.20
N ASP A 237 -24.21 14.41 -51.48
CA ASP A 237 -23.50 14.20 -52.76
C ASP A 237 -22.70 15.45 -53.19
N GLY A 238 -22.09 16.14 -52.21
CA GLY A 238 -21.30 17.36 -52.40
C GLY A 238 -22.12 18.65 -52.51
N ALA A 239 -23.45 18.60 -52.57
CA ALA A 239 -24.32 19.78 -52.62
C ALA A 239 -24.83 20.17 -51.23
N LEU A 240 -24.83 21.47 -50.90
CA LEU A 240 -25.41 21.97 -49.66
C LEU A 240 -26.93 21.73 -49.68
N VAL A 241 -27.44 20.94 -48.74
CA VAL A 241 -28.87 20.61 -48.62
C VAL A 241 -29.53 21.20 -47.39
N ALA A 242 -28.77 21.53 -46.34
CA ALA A 242 -29.31 22.19 -45.16
C ALA A 242 -28.28 23.06 -44.42
N THR A 243 -28.78 24.02 -43.66
CA THR A 243 -28.04 24.69 -42.58
C THR A 243 -28.84 24.53 -41.30
N THR A 244 -28.21 24.04 -40.23
CA THR A 244 -28.88 23.73 -38.97
C THR A 244 -28.06 24.24 -37.79
N ASN A 245 -28.73 24.56 -36.68
CA ASN A 245 -28.04 24.83 -35.41
C ASN A 245 -27.98 23.57 -34.51
N ASP A 246 -28.78 22.57 -34.84
CA ASP A 246 -28.83 21.30 -34.12
C ASP A 246 -27.84 20.30 -34.72
N PRO A 247 -27.17 19.48 -33.90
CA PRO A 247 -26.24 18.45 -34.36
C PRO A 247 -26.97 17.20 -34.90
N ARG A 248 -28.17 17.40 -35.48
CA ARG A 248 -29.02 16.37 -36.06
C ARG A 248 -29.84 16.96 -37.21
N TRP A 249 -30.11 16.16 -38.23
CA TRP A 249 -30.95 16.57 -39.36
C TRP A 249 -31.55 15.34 -40.07
N VAL A 250 -32.79 15.43 -40.56
CA VAL A 250 -33.45 14.33 -41.29
C VAL A 250 -33.66 14.74 -42.74
N ASP A 251 -33.03 14.00 -43.66
CA ASP A 251 -33.30 14.09 -45.09
C ASP A 251 -34.53 13.24 -45.44
N ARG A 252 -35.49 13.81 -46.17
CA ARG A 252 -36.78 13.17 -46.50
C ARG A 252 -37.06 13.24 -47.99
N GLY A 253 -37.92 12.35 -48.46
CA GLY A 253 -38.29 12.29 -49.88
C GLY A 253 -37.21 11.66 -50.76
N LEU A 254 -36.39 10.80 -50.16
CA LEU A 254 -35.33 10.05 -50.85
C LEU A 254 -35.93 8.85 -51.58
N VAL A 255 -35.28 8.45 -52.67
CA VAL A 255 -35.60 7.20 -53.37
C VAL A 255 -35.16 6.00 -52.52
N THR A 256 -36.11 5.16 -52.10
CA THR A 256 -35.86 3.90 -51.40
C THR A 256 -34.91 3.01 -52.22
N GLY A 257 -33.89 2.47 -51.57
CA GLY A 257 -32.88 1.60 -52.17
C GLY A 257 -31.73 2.32 -52.89
N ARG A 258 -31.75 3.66 -52.99
CA ARG A 258 -30.63 4.45 -53.56
C ARG A 258 -29.66 4.89 -52.48
N GLU A 259 -28.36 4.73 -52.71
CA GLU A 259 -27.30 5.22 -51.82
C GLU A 259 -27.07 6.74 -52.01
N TYR A 260 -26.83 7.46 -50.90
CA TYR A 260 -26.47 8.88 -50.84
C TYR A 260 -25.26 9.10 -49.93
N GLY A 261 -24.38 10.04 -50.26
CA GLY A 261 -23.22 10.42 -49.43
C GLY A 261 -23.45 11.74 -48.68
N TYR A 262 -23.11 11.80 -47.39
CA TYR A 262 -23.32 12.97 -46.53
C TYR A 262 -22.04 13.48 -45.86
N GLN A 263 -21.91 14.80 -45.74
CA GLN A 263 -20.83 15.48 -45.01
C GLN A 263 -21.37 16.68 -44.22
N VAL A 264 -20.66 17.08 -43.15
CA VAL A 264 -21.02 18.24 -42.32
C VAL A 264 -19.83 19.18 -42.11
N GLN A 265 -20.09 20.49 -41.93
CA GLN A 265 -19.08 21.52 -41.64
C GLN A 265 -19.57 22.48 -40.54
N LEU A 266 -18.71 22.86 -39.59
CA LEU A 266 -18.96 23.94 -38.62
C LEU A 266 -18.52 25.29 -39.18
N VAL A 267 -19.36 26.30 -39.03
CA VAL A 267 -19.14 27.66 -39.52
C VAL A 267 -18.91 28.63 -38.36
N ASP A 268 -17.92 29.51 -38.46
CA ASP A 268 -17.67 30.55 -37.44
C ASP A 268 -18.73 31.66 -37.46
N ARG A 269 -19.06 32.23 -36.29
CA ARG A 269 -19.90 33.43 -36.19
C ARG A 269 -19.07 34.57 -35.60
N PRO A 270 -18.52 35.48 -36.41
CA PRO A 270 -17.87 36.66 -35.86
C PRO A 270 -18.89 37.50 -35.09
N THR A 271 -18.57 37.86 -33.85
CA THR A 271 -19.31 38.88 -33.11
C THR A 271 -18.72 40.27 -33.37
N PRO A 272 -19.47 41.37 -33.22
CA PRO A 272 -18.96 42.73 -33.44
C PRO A 272 -17.81 43.16 -32.51
N PHE A 273 -17.45 42.34 -31.52
CA PHE A 273 -16.38 42.60 -30.55
C PHE A 273 -15.21 41.61 -30.63
N ASP A 274 -15.24 40.68 -31.60
CA ASP A 274 -14.13 39.75 -31.81
C ASP A 274 -13.01 40.38 -32.62
N TYR A 275 -11.83 40.44 -32.02
CA TYR A 275 -10.58 40.79 -32.71
C TYR A 275 -9.90 39.56 -33.35
N ASP A 276 -10.46 38.35 -33.18
CA ASP A 276 -9.91 37.08 -33.70
C ASP A 276 -11.00 36.30 -34.48
N VAL A 277 -11.00 36.43 -35.81
CA VAL A 277 -11.88 35.64 -36.68
C VAL A 277 -11.24 34.27 -36.90
N SER A 278 -11.92 33.20 -36.47
CA SER A 278 -11.45 31.83 -36.71
C SER A 278 -11.93 31.33 -38.07
N PRO A 279 -11.10 30.62 -38.86
CA PRO A 279 -11.58 30.01 -40.10
C PRO A 279 -12.56 28.84 -39.83
N ASP A 280 -13.55 28.66 -40.71
CA ASP A 280 -14.50 27.52 -40.75
C ASP A 280 -13.76 26.18 -40.61
N SER A 281 -14.42 25.16 -40.04
CA SER A 281 -13.85 23.82 -39.94
C SER A 281 -13.62 23.18 -41.32
N ALA A 282 -12.90 22.05 -41.38
CA ALA A 282 -12.94 21.19 -42.56
C ALA A 282 -14.31 20.48 -42.68
N LEU A 283 -14.58 19.87 -43.84
CA LEU A 283 -15.70 18.92 -44.00
C LEU A 283 -15.37 17.60 -43.30
N THR A 284 -16.38 16.92 -42.77
CA THR A 284 -16.25 15.53 -42.31
C THR A 284 -15.94 14.57 -43.46
N ASP A 285 -15.53 13.35 -43.13
CA ASP A 285 -15.55 12.23 -44.08
C ASP A 285 -16.98 11.95 -44.59
N VAL A 286 -17.07 11.33 -45.77
CA VAL A 286 -18.34 11.00 -46.41
C VAL A 286 -18.98 9.77 -45.76
N VAL A 287 -20.19 9.94 -45.24
CA VAL A 287 -21.02 8.85 -44.70
C VAL A 287 -22.06 8.44 -45.74
N ARG A 288 -22.12 7.15 -46.08
CA ARG A 288 -23.07 6.61 -47.07
C ARG A 288 -24.31 6.02 -46.41
N ALA A 289 -25.48 6.26 -46.99
CA ALA A 289 -26.76 5.76 -46.49
C ALA A 289 -27.71 5.37 -47.61
N THR A 290 -28.44 4.26 -47.42
CA THR A 290 -29.45 3.77 -48.36
C THR A 290 -30.80 3.65 -47.63
N PRO A 291 -31.84 4.44 -47.99
CA PRO A 291 -33.15 4.36 -47.35
C PRO A 291 -33.82 3.01 -47.64
N ALA A 292 -34.30 2.30 -46.62
CA ALA A 292 -34.95 0.99 -46.75
C ALA A 292 -35.95 0.74 -45.61
N PRO A 293 -36.97 -0.12 -45.79
CA PRO A 293 -37.86 -0.52 -44.69
C PRO A 293 -37.13 -1.37 -43.66
N LEU A 294 -37.44 -1.16 -42.38
CA LEU A 294 -36.90 -1.92 -41.26
C LEU A 294 -37.48 -3.34 -41.20
N SER A 295 -36.70 -4.30 -40.70
CA SER A 295 -37.22 -5.65 -40.42
C SER A 295 -38.15 -5.65 -39.19
N PRO A 296 -38.99 -6.69 -39.00
CA PRO A 296 -39.84 -6.80 -37.82
C PRO A 296 -39.11 -6.65 -36.48
N ILE A 297 -37.96 -7.31 -36.31
CA ILE A 297 -37.18 -7.22 -35.06
C ILE A 297 -36.57 -5.82 -34.85
N ALA A 298 -36.03 -5.20 -35.91
CA ALA A 298 -35.50 -3.83 -35.87
C ALA A 298 -36.58 -2.81 -35.49
N ARG A 299 -37.78 -2.94 -36.08
CA ARG A 299 -38.93 -2.08 -35.76
C ARG A 299 -39.38 -2.25 -34.30
N LEU A 300 -39.40 -3.48 -33.79
CA LEU A 300 -39.73 -3.74 -32.38
C LEU A 300 -38.68 -3.15 -31.43
N TYR A 301 -37.41 -3.22 -31.80
CA TYR A 301 -36.32 -2.62 -31.03
C TYR A 301 -36.44 -1.09 -30.99
N LEU A 302 -36.69 -0.42 -32.12
CA LEU A 302 -36.95 1.03 -32.16
C LEU A 302 -38.13 1.46 -31.29
N LEU A 303 -39.23 0.70 -31.30
CA LEU A 303 -40.38 0.98 -30.44
C LEU A 303 -40.04 0.85 -28.94
N HIS A 304 -39.11 -0.03 -28.58
CA HIS A 304 -38.63 -0.19 -27.22
C HIS A 304 -37.76 1.00 -26.77
N LEU A 305 -36.89 1.49 -27.66
CA LEU A 305 -35.98 2.63 -27.40
C LEU A 305 -36.68 3.96 -27.15
N VAL A 306 -37.81 4.21 -27.82
CA VAL A 306 -38.62 5.43 -27.60
C VAL A 306 -39.19 5.50 -26.18
N ARG A 307 -39.16 4.39 -25.42
CA ARG A 307 -39.69 4.29 -24.05
C ARG A 307 -38.60 4.24 -22.95
N GLY A 308 -37.32 4.11 -23.29
CA GLY A 308 -36.24 4.13 -22.29
C GLY A 308 -34.85 3.90 -22.89
N SER A 309 -33.88 4.70 -22.46
CA SER A 309 -32.43 4.66 -22.78
C SER A 309 -32.00 4.98 -24.23
N GLY A 310 -31.11 5.97 -24.36
CA GLY A 310 -30.74 6.62 -25.63
C GLY A 310 -29.76 5.88 -26.55
N ALA A 311 -29.70 4.55 -26.52
CA ALA A 311 -28.87 3.76 -27.45
C ALA A 311 -29.72 3.37 -28.67
N GLY A 312 -29.81 4.25 -29.66
CA GLY A 312 -30.54 3.99 -30.89
C GLY A 312 -29.89 2.86 -31.72
N GLU A 313 -30.66 2.23 -32.60
CA GLU A 313 -30.16 1.27 -33.61
C GLU A 313 -29.03 1.83 -34.52
N SER A 314 -28.73 3.14 -34.43
CA SER A 314 -27.49 3.70 -34.97
C SER A 314 -26.22 3.08 -34.42
N ASP A 315 -26.23 2.63 -33.17
CA ASP A 315 -25.03 2.13 -32.51
C ASP A 315 -24.70 0.71 -32.97
N LEU A 316 -25.71 -0.04 -33.43
CA LEU A 316 -25.57 -1.37 -34.06
C LEU A 316 -24.87 -1.31 -35.41
N GLY A 317 -24.99 -0.21 -36.14
CA GLY A 317 -24.46 -0.07 -37.49
C GLY A 317 -25.23 -0.91 -38.53
N ALA A 318 -24.61 -1.12 -39.69
CA ALA A 318 -25.25 -1.80 -40.82
C ALA A 318 -25.59 -3.27 -40.48
N VAL A 319 -26.69 -3.78 -41.04
CA VAL A 319 -27.07 -5.19 -40.93
C VAL A 319 -26.03 -6.06 -41.66
N THR A 320 -25.47 -7.05 -40.96
CA THR A 320 -24.52 -8.03 -41.51
C THR A 320 -25.21 -9.37 -41.78
N VAL A 321 -26.18 -9.76 -40.96
CA VAL A 321 -27.01 -10.95 -41.16
C VAL A 321 -28.48 -10.55 -41.03
N PRO A 322 -29.30 -10.77 -42.08
CA PRO A 322 -30.74 -10.52 -42.01
C PRO A 322 -31.42 -11.27 -40.86
N GLU A 323 -32.62 -10.81 -40.49
CA GLU A 323 -33.43 -11.45 -39.46
C GLU A 323 -33.62 -12.94 -39.77
N ARG A 324 -33.33 -13.78 -38.78
CA ARG A 324 -33.41 -15.25 -38.85
C ARG A 324 -34.02 -15.83 -37.59
N ALA A 325 -34.59 -17.03 -37.71
CA ALA A 325 -35.05 -17.80 -36.57
C ALA A 325 -33.85 -18.39 -35.80
N VAL A 326 -33.95 -18.39 -34.47
CA VAL A 326 -33.02 -19.02 -33.54
C VAL A 326 -33.82 -19.79 -32.47
N PRO A 327 -33.22 -20.67 -31.64
CA PRO A 327 -33.99 -21.46 -30.67
C PRO A 327 -34.89 -20.62 -29.77
N GLY A 328 -36.22 -20.78 -29.91
CA GLY A 328 -37.21 -20.06 -29.10
C GLY A 328 -37.37 -18.57 -29.41
N GLY A 329 -36.95 -18.11 -30.60
CA GLY A 329 -37.03 -16.71 -30.97
C GLY A 329 -36.41 -16.34 -32.32
N ARG A 330 -35.93 -15.10 -32.43
CA ARG A 330 -35.34 -14.52 -33.65
C ARG A 330 -34.16 -13.61 -33.33
N GLN A 331 -33.28 -13.45 -34.31
CA GLN A 331 -32.06 -12.64 -34.21
C GLN A 331 -31.74 -11.96 -35.53
N GLN A 332 -31.14 -10.77 -35.46
CA GLN A 332 -30.54 -10.04 -36.58
C GLN A 332 -29.15 -9.55 -36.17
N ASP A 333 -28.15 -9.70 -37.04
CA ASP A 333 -26.77 -9.31 -36.71
C ASP A 333 -26.40 -8.05 -37.48
N HIS A 334 -25.59 -7.22 -36.84
CA HIS A 334 -25.11 -5.94 -37.34
C HIS A 334 -23.59 -5.85 -37.19
N VAL A 335 -22.98 -4.79 -37.73
CA VAL A 335 -21.53 -4.58 -37.67
C VAL A 335 -21.03 -4.43 -36.23
N ASN A 336 -21.78 -3.75 -35.37
CA ASN A 336 -21.39 -3.44 -33.99
C ASN A 336 -22.22 -4.22 -32.96
N GLY A 337 -22.92 -5.29 -33.35
CA GLY A 337 -23.72 -6.06 -32.40
C GLY A 337 -24.79 -6.92 -33.02
N LEU A 338 -25.79 -7.27 -32.23
CA LEU A 338 -26.96 -8.03 -32.67
C LEU A 338 -28.21 -7.61 -31.90
N ILE A 339 -29.37 -7.83 -32.51
CA ILE A 339 -30.67 -7.76 -31.84
C ILE A 339 -31.18 -9.19 -31.69
N ALA A 340 -31.55 -9.58 -30.47
CA ALA A 340 -32.17 -10.87 -30.19
C ALA A 340 -33.52 -10.67 -29.50
N GLN A 341 -34.47 -11.54 -29.79
CA GLN A 341 -35.79 -11.54 -29.19
C GLN A 341 -36.26 -12.96 -28.95
N ARG A 342 -36.59 -13.27 -27.70
CA ARG A 342 -37.34 -14.48 -27.34
C ARG A 342 -38.79 -14.35 -27.78
N ASP A 343 -39.41 -15.45 -28.19
CA ASP A 343 -40.82 -15.46 -28.58
C ASP A 343 -41.71 -14.84 -27.48
N GLY A 344 -42.45 -13.79 -27.85
CA GLY A 344 -43.31 -13.02 -26.94
C GLY A 344 -42.60 -12.03 -26.02
N GLY A 345 -41.26 -11.97 -26.02
CA GLY A 345 -40.45 -11.05 -25.22
C GLY A 345 -40.09 -9.73 -25.94
N PRO A 346 -39.33 -8.83 -25.30
CA PRO A 346 -38.80 -7.64 -25.96
C PRO A 346 -37.67 -7.99 -26.93
N ALA A 347 -37.49 -7.17 -27.97
CA ALA A 347 -36.29 -7.19 -28.80
C ALA A 347 -35.21 -6.35 -28.12
N VAL A 348 -34.08 -6.95 -27.81
CA VAL A 348 -32.99 -6.33 -27.04
C VAL A 348 -31.69 -6.45 -27.85
N ALA A 349 -30.96 -5.34 -27.91
CA ALA A 349 -29.66 -5.29 -28.57
C ALA A 349 -28.53 -5.63 -27.59
N VAL A 350 -27.51 -6.33 -28.09
CA VAL A 350 -26.22 -6.51 -27.45
C VAL A 350 -25.18 -5.84 -28.35
N LEU A 351 -24.35 -4.95 -27.80
CA LEU A 351 -23.50 -4.04 -28.57
C LEU A 351 -22.02 -4.27 -28.31
N TYR A 352 -21.19 -3.92 -29.29
CA TYR A 352 -19.73 -3.86 -29.19
C TYR A 352 -19.11 -5.17 -28.67
N ASP A 353 -18.13 -5.08 -27.77
CA ASP A 353 -17.42 -6.23 -27.21
C ASP A 353 -18.35 -7.15 -26.42
N PHE A 354 -19.48 -6.64 -25.88
CA PHE A 354 -20.49 -7.50 -25.24
C PHE A 354 -21.13 -8.47 -26.23
N ALA A 355 -21.38 -8.02 -27.46
CA ALA A 355 -21.91 -8.89 -28.51
C ALA A 355 -20.89 -9.96 -28.90
N THR A 356 -19.62 -9.57 -28.98
CA THR A 356 -18.51 -10.48 -29.31
C THR A 356 -18.38 -11.58 -28.24
N THR A 357 -18.31 -11.22 -26.96
CA THR A 357 -18.23 -12.19 -25.86
C THR A 357 -19.49 -13.06 -25.79
N TYR A 358 -20.69 -12.47 -25.94
CA TYR A 358 -21.94 -13.23 -25.94
C TYR A 358 -22.01 -14.27 -27.05
N VAL A 359 -21.61 -13.91 -28.28
CA VAL A 359 -21.56 -14.85 -29.42
C VAL A 359 -20.51 -15.94 -29.18
N ALA A 360 -19.33 -15.58 -28.65
CA ALA A 360 -18.28 -16.55 -28.31
C ALA A 360 -18.73 -17.58 -27.28
N ALA A 361 -19.60 -17.20 -26.34
CA ALA A 361 -20.20 -18.09 -25.36
C ALA A 361 -21.27 -19.03 -25.94
N GLY A 362 -21.69 -18.83 -27.19
CA GLY A 362 -22.77 -19.60 -27.85
C GLY A 362 -24.09 -18.83 -28.00
N GLY A 363 -24.11 -17.53 -27.70
CA GLY A 363 -25.27 -16.66 -27.88
C GLY A 363 -26.51 -17.16 -27.15
N VAL A 364 -27.66 -17.15 -27.83
CA VAL A 364 -28.96 -17.59 -27.26
C VAL A 364 -28.99 -19.06 -26.84
N SER A 365 -28.01 -19.87 -27.26
CA SER A 365 -27.90 -21.29 -26.89
C SER A 365 -26.94 -21.54 -25.72
N SER A 366 -26.27 -20.49 -25.23
CA SER A 366 -25.42 -20.54 -24.05
C SER A 366 -26.24 -20.54 -22.74
N GLU A 367 -25.58 -20.75 -21.61
CA GLU A 367 -26.21 -20.64 -20.29
C GLU A 367 -26.74 -19.23 -19.98
N LEU A 368 -26.23 -18.18 -20.65
CA LEU A 368 -26.77 -16.83 -20.52
C LEU A 368 -28.20 -16.71 -21.07
N GLY A 369 -28.54 -17.45 -22.13
CA GLY A 369 -29.85 -17.33 -22.78
C GLY A 369 -30.06 -15.99 -23.50
N TYR A 370 -31.31 -15.49 -23.55
CA TYR A 370 -31.64 -14.24 -24.25
C TYR A 370 -31.25 -12.98 -23.44
N PRO A 371 -30.88 -11.87 -24.11
CA PRO A 371 -30.75 -10.58 -23.44
C PRO A 371 -32.12 -10.07 -22.96
N ILE A 372 -32.19 -9.57 -21.72
CA ILE A 372 -33.46 -9.18 -21.08
C ILE A 372 -33.56 -7.69 -20.72
N ALA A 373 -32.44 -6.96 -20.76
CA ALA A 373 -32.38 -5.52 -20.52
C ALA A 373 -31.37 -4.87 -21.49
N PRO A 374 -31.49 -3.59 -21.85
CA PRO A 374 -30.47 -2.91 -22.67
C PRO A 374 -29.10 -2.83 -21.97
N LEU A 375 -28.05 -2.55 -22.75
CA LEU A 375 -26.71 -2.26 -22.23
C LEU A 375 -26.77 -1.04 -21.32
N GLU A 376 -26.39 -1.21 -20.05
CA GLU A 376 -26.35 -0.17 -19.05
C GLU A 376 -24.88 0.26 -18.85
N CYS A 377 -24.53 1.47 -19.28
CA CYS A 377 -23.21 2.06 -19.08
C CYS A 377 -23.27 3.28 -18.17
N GLY A 378 -22.14 3.62 -17.55
CA GLY A 378 -22.07 4.66 -16.53
C GLY A 378 -22.21 4.10 -15.11
N LEU A 379 -21.98 2.80 -14.95
CA LEU A 379 -21.77 2.16 -13.65
C LEU A 379 -20.49 2.72 -13.01
N ARG A 380 -20.22 2.29 -11.77
CA ARG A 380 -19.05 2.73 -11.00
C ARG A 380 -17.78 2.66 -11.84
N ASP A 381 -16.95 3.70 -11.75
CA ASP A 381 -15.67 3.84 -12.45
C ASP A 381 -15.76 3.69 -13.99
N GLY A 382 -16.93 4.01 -14.57
CA GLY A 382 -17.16 4.02 -16.02
C GLY A 382 -17.61 2.68 -16.61
N GLY A 383 -17.96 1.71 -15.77
CA GLY A 383 -18.30 0.37 -16.24
C GLY A 383 -19.66 0.25 -16.93
N CYS A 384 -19.85 -0.92 -17.52
CA CYS A 384 -21.04 -1.29 -18.26
C CYS A 384 -21.50 -2.71 -17.85
N ALA A 385 -22.80 -2.96 -17.97
CA ALA A 385 -23.40 -4.27 -17.75
C ALA A 385 -24.51 -4.56 -18.75
N GLN A 386 -24.68 -5.83 -19.06
CA GLN A 386 -25.74 -6.34 -19.93
C GLN A 386 -26.36 -7.55 -19.25
N SER A 387 -27.67 -7.52 -19.00
CA SER A 387 -28.38 -8.61 -18.32
C SER A 387 -28.98 -9.60 -19.32
N PHE A 388 -28.92 -10.89 -18.97
CA PHE A 388 -29.46 -12.03 -19.71
C PHE A 388 -30.30 -12.92 -18.77
N GLU A 389 -30.97 -13.93 -19.32
CA GLU A 389 -31.85 -14.83 -18.56
C GLU A 389 -31.11 -15.65 -17.48
N GLY A 390 -29.89 -16.11 -17.76
CA GLY A 390 -29.09 -16.95 -16.86
C GLY A 390 -27.86 -16.27 -16.25
N GLY A 391 -27.80 -14.93 -16.30
CA GLY A 391 -26.71 -14.15 -15.74
C GLY A 391 -26.53 -12.80 -16.42
N GLY A 392 -25.29 -12.37 -16.57
CA GLY A 392 -24.97 -11.13 -17.25
C GLY A 392 -23.54 -11.08 -17.77
N LEU A 393 -23.26 -10.02 -18.52
CA LEU A 393 -21.90 -9.58 -18.80
C LEU A 393 -21.63 -8.28 -18.05
N TRP A 394 -20.42 -8.14 -17.49
CA TRP A 394 -19.97 -6.93 -16.79
C TRP A 394 -18.56 -6.57 -17.22
N ALA A 395 -18.31 -5.26 -17.31
CA ALA A 395 -17.03 -4.75 -17.74
C ALA A 395 -16.71 -3.45 -17.01
N TRP A 396 -15.48 -3.31 -16.50
CA TRP A 396 -15.03 -2.09 -15.83
C TRP A 396 -14.90 -0.92 -16.82
N GLN A 397 -14.56 -1.23 -18.07
CA GLN A 397 -14.69 -0.36 -19.24
C GLN A 397 -15.44 -1.16 -20.30
N ILE A 398 -15.99 -0.52 -21.34
CA ILE A 398 -16.76 -1.27 -22.36
C ILE A 398 -15.94 -2.40 -23.04
N ALA A 399 -14.61 -2.29 -23.00
CA ALA A 399 -13.67 -3.28 -23.47
C ALA A 399 -13.52 -4.44 -22.46
N ASP A 400 -13.53 -5.66 -22.98
CA ASP A 400 -13.31 -6.92 -22.22
C ASP A 400 -14.41 -7.28 -21.18
N PRO A 401 -15.68 -7.43 -21.61
CA PRO A 401 -16.75 -7.86 -20.73
C PRO A 401 -16.62 -9.33 -20.31
N ARG A 402 -16.86 -9.62 -19.03
CA ARG A 402 -16.78 -10.95 -18.42
C ARG A 402 -18.16 -11.50 -18.10
N ILE A 403 -18.32 -12.80 -18.31
CA ILE A 403 -19.57 -13.51 -18.06
C ILE A 403 -19.67 -13.81 -16.56
N VAL A 404 -20.77 -13.41 -15.93
CA VAL A 404 -21.10 -13.81 -14.55
C VAL A 404 -22.46 -14.49 -14.57
N LEU A 405 -22.45 -15.81 -14.40
CA LEU A 405 -23.65 -16.64 -14.38
C LEU A 405 -24.41 -16.51 -13.06
N ASP A 406 -25.68 -16.92 -13.04
CA ASP A 406 -26.60 -16.65 -11.93
C ASP A 406 -26.10 -17.03 -10.53
N GLU A 407 -25.48 -18.19 -10.32
CA GLU A 407 -25.01 -18.57 -8.98
C GLU A 407 -23.96 -17.58 -8.43
N VAL A 408 -23.00 -17.19 -9.29
CA VAL A 408 -21.96 -16.22 -8.96
C VAL A 408 -22.57 -14.82 -8.88
N HIS A 409 -23.46 -14.45 -9.79
CA HIS A 409 -24.12 -13.15 -9.83
C HIS A 409 -24.96 -12.91 -8.57
N ILE A 410 -25.67 -13.93 -8.08
CA ILE A 410 -26.44 -13.87 -6.83
C ILE A 410 -25.51 -13.68 -5.63
N ALA A 411 -24.39 -14.42 -5.56
CA ALA A 411 -23.42 -14.25 -4.49
C ALA A 411 -22.76 -12.86 -4.52
N TRP A 412 -22.35 -12.40 -5.69
CA TRP A 412 -21.78 -11.07 -5.90
C TRP A 412 -22.76 -9.95 -5.55
N ALA A 413 -24.05 -10.13 -5.86
CA ALA A 413 -25.10 -9.18 -5.50
C ALA A 413 -25.27 -9.00 -3.98
N ARG A 414 -25.02 -10.04 -3.17
CA ARG A 414 -24.98 -9.91 -1.69
C ARG A 414 -23.91 -8.93 -1.22
N HIS A 415 -22.87 -8.73 -2.04
CA HIS A 415 -21.77 -7.82 -1.79
C HIS A 415 -21.89 -6.50 -2.58
N SER A 416 -23.10 -6.11 -3.00
CA SER A 416 -23.34 -4.86 -3.75
C SER A 416 -22.66 -4.80 -5.12
N ARG A 417 -22.41 -5.95 -5.74
CA ARG A 417 -21.85 -6.09 -7.10
C ARG A 417 -20.58 -5.25 -7.31
N GLU A 418 -20.46 -4.58 -8.45
CA GLU A 418 -19.30 -3.75 -8.84
C GLU A 418 -19.10 -2.54 -7.91
N SER A 419 -20.17 -2.11 -7.26
CA SER A 419 -20.11 -1.03 -6.26
C SER A 419 -19.50 -1.51 -4.92
N GLY A 420 -19.41 -2.82 -4.70
CA GLY A 420 -18.87 -3.44 -3.50
C GLY A 420 -17.36 -3.58 -3.42
N ARG A 421 -16.90 -4.33 -2.41
CA ARG A 421 -15.47 -4.61 -2.16
C ARG A 421 -14.86 -5.60 -3.15
N LEU A 422 -15.68 -6.44 -3.81
CA LEU A 422 -15.22 -7.35 -4.87
C LEU A 422 -14.89 -6.60 -6.16
N GLY A 423 -15.57 -5.49 -6.47
CA GLY A 423 -15.38 -4.78 -7.74
C GLY A 423 -15.88 -5.60 -8.93
N TYR A 424 -15.31 -5.34 -10.11
CA TYR A 424 -15.68 -6.03 -11.36
C TYR A 424 -15.03 -7.42 -11.46
N PRO A 425 -15.66 -8.37 -12.19
CA PRO A 425 -15.01 -9.62 -12.58
C PRO A 425 -13.78 -9.33 -13.45
N THR A 426 -12.73 -10.13 -13.27
CA THR A 426 -11.45 -10.01 -14.01
C THR A 426 -11.17 -11.19 -14.93
N ASP A 427 -11.85 -12.30 -14.70
CA ASP A 427 -11.82 -13.49 -15.56
C ASP A 427 -13.22 -14.10 -15.67
N ASP A 428 -13.41 -15.01 -16.62
CA ASP A 428 -14.62 -15.83 -16.71
C ASP A 428 -14.61 -16.97 -15.68
N VAL A 429 -15.75 -17.60 -15.46
CA VAL A 429 -15.86 -18.71 -14.50
C VAL A 429 -15.00 -19.91 -14.95
N ILE A 430 -14.22 -20.45 -14.02
CA ILE A 430 -13.40 -21.65 -14.22
C ILE A 430 -13.99 -22.78 -13.40
N CYS A 431 -14.45 -23.83 -14.08
CA CYS A 431 -15.03 -25.03 -13.47
C CYS A 431 -14.11 -26.24 -13.62
N GLY A 432 -14.31 -27.24 -12.76
CA GLY A 432 -13.51 -28.47 -12.73
C GLY A 432 -12.51 -28.52 -11.57
N LEU A 433 -12.68 -27.64 -10.58
CA LEU A 433 -11.96 -27.72 -9.31
C LEU A 433 -12.37 -28.97 -8.52
N ARG A 434 -11.63 -29.27 -7.46
CA ARG A 434 -11.87 -30.41 -6.57
C ARG A 434 -13.36 -30.53 -6.18
N ALA A 435 -13.90 -31.74 -6.25
CA ALA A 435 -15.31 -32.01 -5.89
C ALA A 435 -16.33 -31.19 -6.70
N ASP A 436 -16.08 -31.07 -8.01
CA ASP A 436 -16.94 -30.40 -8.99
C ASP A 436 -17.16 -28.91 -8.67
N GLY A 437 -16.12 -28.25 -8.17
CA GLY A 437 -16.19 -26.82 -7.85
C GLY A 437 -15.88 -25.94 -9.05
N CYS A 438 -16.30 -24.68 -8.91
CA CYS A 438 -16.01 -23.60 -9.84
C CYS A 438 -15.54 -22.37 -9.06
N PHE A 439 -14.82 -21.47 -9.72
CA PHE A 439 -14.52 -20.16 -9.16
C PHE A 439 -14.50 -19.07 -10.23
N GLN A 440 -14.67 -17.83 -9.81
CA GLN A 440 -14.48 -16.66 -10.64
C GLN A 440 -13.73 -15.57 -9.88
N GLU A 441 -12.76 -14.96 -10.56
CA GLU A 441 -11.89 -13.92 -10.01
C GLU A 441 -12.51 -12.53 -10.21
N PHE A 442 -12.42 -11.69 -9.18
CA PHE A 442 -12.83 -10.29 -9.16
C PHE A 442 -11.67 -9.41 -8.68
N GLN A 443 -11.76 -8.09 -8.90
CA GLN A 443 -10.70 -7.15 -8.52
C GLN A 443 -10.30 -7.19 -7.04
N GLY A 444 -11.25 -7.49 -6.15
CA GLY A 444 -11.10 -7.48 -4.69
C GLY A 444 -11.22 -8.84 -4.02
N GLY A 445 -11.08 -9.93 -4.78
CA GLY A 445 -11.15 -11.30 -4.31
C GLY A 445 -11.84 -12.20 -5.32
N SER A 446 -12.42 -13.30 -4.87
CA SER A 446 -12.99 -14.32 -5.74
C SER A 446 -14.33 -14.83 -5.22
N ILE A 447 -15.08 -15.53 -6.05
CA ILE A 447 -16.29 -16.26 -5.65
C ILE A 447 -16.11 -17.71 -6.04
N TYR A 448 -16.25 -18.61 -5.06
CA TYR A 448 -16.13 -20.06 -5.23
C TYR A 448 -17.48 -20.72 -5.03
N SER A 449 -17.79 -21.72 -5.86
CA SER A 449 -18.97 -22.58 -5.77
C SER A 449 -18.55 -24.04 -5.65
N SER A 450 -19.19 -24.79 -4.77
CA SER A 450 -19.11 -26.25 -4.77
C SER A 450 -20.46 -26.87 -4.41
N PRO A 451 -20.79 -28.08 -4.91
CA PRO A 451 -22.04 -28.75 -4.53
C PRO A 451 -22.21 -28.96 -3.02
N ALA A 452 -21.10 -29.12 -2.29
CA ALA A 452 -21.11 -29.41 -0.87
C ALA A 452 -21.29 -28.16 0.01
N THR A 453 -20.77 -27.02 -0.42
CA THR A 453 -20.74 -25.80 0.41
C THR A 453 -21.61 -24.68 -0.13
N GLY A 454 -22.02 -24.71 -1.40
CA GLY A 454 -22.68 -23.59 -2.08
C GLY A 454 -21.69 -22.53 -2.56
N THR A 455 -22.21 -21.36 -2.91
CA THR A 455 -21.45 -20.26 -3.53
C THR A 455 -21.14 -19.15 -2.53
N HIS A 456 -19.85 -18.88 -2.31
CA HIS A 456 -19.36 -17.91 -1.30
C HIS A 456 -18.22 -17.06 -1.85
N SER A 457 -18.15 -15.81 -1.41
CA SER A 457 -17.05 -14.89 -1.76
C SER A 457 -15.86 -15.04 -0.82
N VAL A 458 -14.64 -14.86 -1.32
CA VAL A 458 -13.40 -14.82 -0.54
C VAL A 458 -12.65 -13.56 -0.93
N PHE A 459 -12.54 -12.59 -0.04
CA PHE A 459 -11.86 -11.32 -0.34
C PHE A 459 -10.34 -11.48 -0.33
N THR A 460 -9.62 -10.63 -1.09
CA THR A 460 -8.15 -10.73 -1.29
C THR A 460 -7.34 -10.99 -0.01
N PRO A 461 -7.55 -10.31 1.14
CA PRO A 461 -6.75 -10.60 2.34
C PRO A 461 -6.92 -12.03 2.85
N TYR A 462 -8.08 -12.64 2.67
CA TYR A 462 -8.37 -14.03 3.03
C TYR A 462 -7.80 -14.99 1.99
N GLU A 463 -8.00 -14.68 0.72
CA GLU A 463 -7.51 -15.45 -0.41
C GLU A 463 -5.99 -15.61 -0.39
N GLU A 464 -5.24 -14.55 -0.10
CA GLU A 464 -3.77 -14.61 0.03
C GLU A 464 -3.32 -15.61 1.10
N VAL A 465 -4.05 -15.73 2.20
CA VAL A 465 -3.73 -16.69 3.27
C VAL A 465 -4.21 -18.09 2.90
N TRP A 466 -5.40 -18.20 2.33
CA TRP A 466 -5.95 -19.46 1.85
C TRP A 466 -5.05 -20.13 0.80
N ALA A 467 -4.54 -19.33 -0.14
CA ALA A 467 -3.59 -19.73 -1.17
C ALA A 467 -2.33 -20.37 -0.60
N ARG A 468 -1.73 -19.78 0.45
CA ARG A 468 -0.55 -20.35 1.13
C ARG A 468 -0.84 -21.69 1.81
N HIS A 469 -2.11 -21.96 2.11
CA HIS A 469 -2.57 -23.23 2.68
C HIS A 469 -3.14 -24.19 1.63
N GLY A 470 -2.97 -23.89 0.33
CA GLY A 470 -3.32 -24.77 -0.79
C GLY A 470 -4.75 -24.64 -1.28
N TRP A 471 -5.41 -23.48 -1.10
CA TRP A 471 -6.79 -23.23 -1.54
C TRP A 471 -7.76 -24.37 -1.12
N GLU A 472 -8.66 -24.80 -2.00
CA GLU A 472 -9.62 -25.88 -1.80
C GLU A 472 -8.99 -27.28 -1.75
N GLU A 473 -7.78 -27.43 -2.27
CA GLU A 473 -7.00 -28.67 -2.14
C GLU A 473 -6.43 -28.83 -0.72
N GLY A 474 -6.22 -27.70 -0.05
CA GLY A 474 -5.68 -27.57 1.30
C GLY A 474 -6.56 -28.10 2.42
N ARG A 475 -6.02 -28.04 3.65
CA ARG A 475 -6.74 -28.47 4.87
C ARG A 475 -7.95 -27.62 5.20
N LEU A 476 -8.03 -26.38 4.71
CA LEU A 476 -9.21 -25.53 4.90
C LEU A 476 -10.39 -26.00 4.02
N GLY A 477 -10.13 -26.51 2.82
CA GLY A 477 -11.18 -26.85 1.86
C GLY A 477 -11.91 -25.62 1.33
N TYR A 478 -13.15 -25.79 0.87
CA TYR A 478 -13.98 -24.69 0.36
C TYR A 478 -14.53 -23.78 1.48
N PRO A 479 -14.79 -22.50 1.19
CA PRO A 479 -15.58 -21.63 2.07
C PRO A 479 -16.98 -22.22 2.25
N THR A 480 -17.49 -22.15 3.47
CA THR A 480 -18.84 -22.60 3.86
C THR A 480 -19.79 -21.45 4.17
N LYS A 481 -19.23 -20.24 4.32
CA LYS A 481 -19.94 -18.99 4.52
C LYS A 481 -19.17 -17.82 3.93
N ASP A 482 -19.88 -16.74 3.63
CA ASP A 482 -19.30 -15.42 3.37
C ASP A 482 -18.65 -14.83 4.65
N GLU A 483 -17.85 -13.76 4.52
CA GLU A 483 -17.20 -13.07 5.65
C GLU A 483 -18.23 -12.59 6.69
N GLU A 484 -18.01 -12.94 7.96
CA GLU A 484 -18.80 -12.47 9.10
C GLU A 484 -17.91 -11.60 10.01
N CYS A 485 -18.31 -10.35 10.25
CA CYS A 485 -17.65 -9.45 11.19
C CYS A 485 -18.34 -9.47 12.55
N GLY A 486 -17.58 -9.82 13.58
CA GLY A 486 -18.02 -9.96 14.96
C GLY A 486 -17.70 -8.73 15.83
N PRO A 487 -17.78 -8.86 17.17
CA PRO A 487 -17.44 -7.79 18.10
C PRO A 487 -15.96 -7.36 17.97
N VAL A 488 -15.64 -6.19 18.52
CA VAL A 488 -14.29 -5.58 18.54
C VAL A 488 -13.64 -5.35 17.15
N GLY A 489 -14.44 -5.35 16.08
CA GLY A 489 -13.95 -5.12 14.71
C GLY A 489 -13.15 -6.29 14.14
N ALA A 490 -13.28 -7.49 14.71
CA ALA A 490 -12.70 -8.70 14.16
C ALA A 490 -13.64 -9.30 13.12
N CYS A 491 -13.09 -9.85 12.05
CA CYS A 491 -13.85 -10.54 11.01
C CYS A 491 -13.30 -11.95 10.81
N TYR A 492 -14.13 -12.87 10.35
CA TYR A 492 -13.68 -14.20 10.00
C TYR A 492 -14.50 -14.76 8.85
N GLN A 493 -13.93 -15.76 8.19
CA GLN A 493 -14.62 -16.57 7.22
C GLN A 493 -14.50 -18.05 7.58
N GLN A 494 -15.61 -18.77 7.45
CA GLN A 494 -15.68 -20.20 7.75
C GLN A 494 -15.37 -21.04 6.51
N PHE A 495 -14.55 -22.07 6.73
CA PHE A 495 -14.16 -23.06 5.74
C PHE A 495 -14.46 -24.45 6.29
N GLN A 496 -14.47 -25.48 5.43
CA GLN A 496 -14.77 -26.85 5.84
C GLN A 496 -13.85 -27.36 6.97
N GLY A 497 -12.56 -26.99 6.93
CA GLY A 497 -11.53 -27.44 7.87
C GLY A 497 -11.07 -26.41 8.88
N GLY A 498 -11.79 -25.31 9.09
CA GLY A 498 -11.43 -24.28 10.06
C GLY A 498 -11.95 -22.91 9.70
N ILE A 499 -11.24 -21.88 10.13
CA ILE A 499 -11.55 -20.49 9.79
C ILE A 499 -10.30 -19.74 9.33
N LEU A 500 -10.52 -18.69 8.56
CA LEU A 500 -9.57 -17.60 8.41
C LEU A 500 -10.07 -16.44 9.27
N PHE A 501 -9.26 -15.98 10.21
CA PHE A 501 -9.64 -14.97 11.21
C PHE A 501 -8.79 -13.72 11.07
N TRP A 502 -9.42 -12.54 11.02
CA TRP A 502 -8.80 -11.25 10.84
C TRP A 502 -9.01 -10.32 12.02
N THR A 503 -7.95 -9.60 12.39
CA THR A 503 -8.05 -8.37 13.19
C THR A 503 -7.12 -7.30 12.60
N PRO A 504 -7.38 -6.00 12.88
CA PRO A 504 -6.45 -4.93 12.51
C PRO A 504 -5.03 -5.13 13.06
N ALA A 505 -4.89 -5.81 14.21
CA ALA A 505 -3.60 -5.98 14.89
C ALA A 505 -2.78 -7.17 14.37
N THR A 506 -3.44 -8.23 13.90
CA THR A 506 -2.78 -9.49 13.54
C THR A 506 -2.86 -9.84 12.05
N GLY A 507 -3.70 -9.13 11.28
CA GLY A 507 -4.03 -9.52 9.91
C GLY A 507 -4.81 -10.84 9.87
N VAL A 508 -4.93 -11.45 8.69
CA VAL A 508 -5.59 -12.75 8.52
C VAL A 508 -4.67 -13.87 9.01
N ARG A 509 -5.21 -14.79 9.81
CA ARG A 509 -4.55 -16.02 10.28
C ARG A 509 -5.46 -17.23 10.10
N ALA A 510 -4.88 -18.33 9.65
CA ALA A 510 -5.60 -19.61 9.55
C ALA A 510 -5.68 -20.27 10.92
N VAL A 511 -6.89 -20.62 11.35
CA VAL A 511 -7.15 -21.39 12.56
C VAL A 511 -7.86 -22.67 12.15
N PHE A 512 -7.08 -23.74 11.96
CA PHE A 512 -7.60 -25.03 11.53
C PHE A 512 -8.42 -25.70 12.63
N THR A 513 -9.40 -26.50 12.25
CA THR A 513 -9.95 -27.51 13.17
C THR A 513 -8.86 -28.57 13.43
N PRO A 514 -8.55 -28.93 14.70
CA PRO A 514 -9.34 -28.70 15.93
C PRO A 514 -9.01 -27.45 16.76
N TYR A 515 -8.02 -26.63 16.37
CA TYR A 515 -7.67 -25.37 17.06
C TYR A 515 -8.83 -24.40 17.16
N ASN A 516 -9.61 -24.25 16.08
CA ASN A 516 -10.78 -23.40 16.05
C ASN A 516 -11.82 -23.81 17.11
N ASP A 517 -12.15 -25.11 17.16
CA ASP A 517 -13.12 -25.64 18.12
C ASP A 517 -12.67 -25.44 19.57
N PHE A 518 -11.39 -25.66 19.85
CA PHE A 518 -10.84 -25.43 21.18
C PHE A 518 -10.86 -23.94 21.55
N TRP A 519 -10.39 -23.08 20.65
CA TRP A 519 -10.31 -21.64 20.87
C TRP A 519 -11.70 -21.05 21.11
N GLY A 520 -12.69 -21.38 20.28
CA GLY A 520 -14.07 -20.94 20.43
C GLY A 520 -14.74 -21.50 21.68
N ASN A 521 -14.77 -22.82 21.84
CA ASN A 521 -15.60 -23.46 22.87
C ASN A 521 -14.96 -23.48 24.28
N ARG A 522 -13.63 -23.48 24.37
CA ARG A 522 -12.90 -23.59 25.66
C ARG A 522 -12.03 -22.38 25.97
N GLY A 523 -11.48 -21.74 24.94
CA GLY A 523 -10.65 -20.54 25.05
C GLY A 523 -11.45 -19.24 25.23
N GLY A 524 -12.76 -19.26 24.95
CA GLY A 524 -13.63 -18.08 24.94
C GLY A 524 -13.55 -17.26 23.66
N GLY A 525 -12.91 -17.77 22.60
CA GLY A 525 -12.68 -17.07 21.35
C GLY A 525 -11.91 -15.76 21.53
N ILE A 526 -12.24 -14.76 20.70
CA ILE A 526 -11.58 -13.44 20.69
C ILE A 526 -11.79 -12.64 21.98
N THR A 527 -12.90 -12.86 22.70
CA THR A 527 -13.19 -12.18 23.97
C THR A 527 -12.58 -12.90 25.18
N GLY A 528 -12.06 -14.11 24.97
CA GLY A 528 -11.39 -14.91 25.98
C GLY A 528 -9.95 -14.46 26.24
N ARG A 529 -9.33 -15.07 27.26
CA ARG A 529 -7.95 -14.74 27.70
C ARG A 529 -6.87 -15.00 26.63
N LEU A 530 -7.14 -15.83 25.64
CA LEU A 530 -6.20 -16.07 24.53
C LEU A 530 -6.19 -14.90 23.54
N GLY A 531 -7.32 -14.22 23.32
CA GLY A 531 -7.43 -13.16 22.31
C GLY A 531 -7.24 -13.68 20.88
N ALA A 532 -6.74 -12.80 20.00
CA ALA A 532 -6.59 -13.09 18.56
C ALA A 532 -5.41 -14.03 18.27
N PRO A 533 -5.50 -14.89 17.23
CA PRO A 533 -4.35 -15.64 16.72
C PRO A 533 -3.30 -14.68 16.16
N THR A 534 -2.03 -14.94 16.44
CA THR A 534 -0.89 -14.13 15.99
C THR A 534 -0.04 -14.83 14.93
N THR A 535 -0.09 -16.16 14.88
CA THR A 535 0.56 -17.00 13.85
C THR A 535 -0.48 -17.92 13.21
N ASP A 536 -0.14 -18.46 12.04
CA ASP A 536 -0.77 -19.70 11.57
C ASP A 536 -0.28 -20.89 12.43
N GLU A 537 -0.81 -22.09 12.21
CA GLU A 537 -0.39 -23.30 12.90
C GLU A 537 1.08 -23.65 12.58
N ILE A 538 1.86 -23.96 13.61
CA ILE A 538 3.28 -24.33 13.53
C ILE A 538 3.45 -25.76 14.04
N CYS A 539 3.84 -26.66 13.13
CA CYS A 539 4.04 -28.08 13.42
C CYS A 539 5.51 -28.49 13.41
N THR A 540 5.89 -29.32 14.38
CA THR A 540 7.17 -30.04 14.40
C THR A 540 6.90 -31.51 14.01
N PRO A 541 7.44 -32.00 12.87
CA PRO A 541 7.20 -33.35 12.39
C PRO A 541 7.44 -34.42 13.46
N GLY A 542 6.47 -35.30 13.65
CA GLY A 542 6.54 -36.42 14.61
C GLY A 542 6.44 -36.03 16.09
N ARG A 543 6.31 -34.74 16.45
CA ARG A 543 6.18 -34.29 17.86
C ARG A 543 4.82 -33.70 18.18
N GLY A 544 4.42 -32.64 17.47
CA GLY A 544 3.17 -31.94 17.76
C GLY A 544 3.10 -30.59 17.06
N CYS A 545 2.00 -29.89 17.27
CA CYS A 545 1.70 -28.60 16.65
C CYS A 545 1.32 -27.58 17.72
N HIS A 546 1.45 -26.30 17.38
CA HIS A 546 0.95 -25.22 18.22
C HIS A 546 0.53 -24.01 17.39
N GLN A 547 -0.27 -23.16 18.00
CA GLN A 547 -0.62 -21.87 17.44
C GLN A 547 -0.53 -20.80 18.52
N ASN A 548 0.02 -19.65 18.15
CA ASN A 548 0.21 -18.53 19.05
C ASN A 548 -1.00 -17.59 18.98
N PHE A 549 -1.36 -17.07 20.15
CA PHE A 549 -2.41 -16.09 20.37
C PHE A 549 -1.85 -14.94 21.21
N GLN A 550 -2.55 -13.82 21.27
CA GLN A 550 -2.10 -12.63 22.02
C GLN A 550 -1.83 -12.92 23.50
N GLY A 551 -2.68 -13.72 24.14
CA GLY A 551 -2.63 -14.05 25.56
C GLY A 551 -2.05 -15.43 25.89
N GLY A 552 -1.50 -16.15 24.91
CA GLY A 552 -0.91 -17.46 25.15
C GLY A 552 -0.79 -18.30 23.89
N THR A 553 -0.72 -19.61 24.07
CA THR A 553 -0.54 -20.59 22.99
C THR A 553 -1.51 -21.74 23.17
N ILE A 554 -1.94 -22.36 22.09
CA ILE A 554 -2.62 -23.66 22.13
C ILE A 554 -1.62 -24.68 21.58
N HIS A 555 -1.39 -25.77 22.32
CA HIS A 555 -0.49 -26.85 21.94
C HIS A 555 -1.28 -28.15 21.78
N TRP A 556 -0.94 -28.92 20.75
CA TRP A 556 -1.38 -30.29 20.54
C TRP A 556 -0.18 -31.22 20.44
N SER A 557 -0.25 -32.36 21.11
CA SER A 557 0.63 -33.50 20.85
C SER A 557 -0.19 -34.79 20.78
N PRO A 558 0.30 -35.82 20.06
CA PRO A 558 -0.34 -37.14 20.06
C PRO A 558 -0.50 -37.74 21.47
N ALA A 559 0.41 -37.41 22.39
CA ALA A 559 0.44 -37.98 23.73
C ALA A 559 -0.49 -37.27 24.71
N THR A 560 -0.69 -35.95 24.56
CA THR A 560 -1.40 -35.14 25.57
C THR A 560 -2.70 -34.51 25.07
N GLY A 561 -2.93 -34.48 23.76
CA GLY A 561 -4.05 -33.76 23.17
C GLY A 561 -3.88 -32.24 23.23
N MET A 562 -5.00 -31.51 23.09
CA MET A 562 -4.99 -30.05 23.02
C MET A 562 -5.09 -29.38 24.39
N HIS A 563 -4.17 -28.46 24.68
CA HIS A 563 -4.20 -27.62 25.89
C HIS A 563 -3.71 -26.20 25.60
N ALA A 564 -4.28 -25.22 26.30
CA ALA A 564 -3.82 -23.84 26.24
C ALA A 564 -2.79 -23.54 27.34
N VAL A 565 -1.73 -22.81 26.99
CA VAL A 565 -0.73 -22.30 27.93
C VAL A 565 -0.74 -20.77 27.85
N PHE A 566 -1.30 -20.11 28.88
CA PHE A 566 -1.39 -18.65 28.93
C PHE A 566 -0.02 -18.00 29.17
N THR A 567 0.15 -16.76 28.70
CA THR A 567 1.44 -16.05 28.69
C THR A 567 2.24 -16.14 30.00
N PRO A 568 1.65 -15.96 31.21
CA PRO A 568 2.43 -16.08 32.45
C PRO A 568 3.06 -17.47 32.66
N TYR A 569 2.33 -18.54 32.33
CA TYR A 569 2.85 -19.91 32.38
C TYR A 569 3.82 -20.17 31.24
N GLY A 570 3.48 -19.69 30.03
CA GLY A 570 4.31 -19.81 28.84
C GLY A 570 5.70 -19.23 29.02
N GLN A 571 5.84 -18.10 29.73
CA GLN A 571 7.14 -17.50 30.05
C GLN A 571 8.01 -18.39 30.94
N VAL A 572 7.42 -19.03 31.96
CA VAL A 572 8.17 -19.97 32.83
C VAL A 572 8.50 -21.25 32.06
N TRP A 573 7.55 -21.77 31.30
CA TRP A 573 7.72 -22.97 30.49
C TRP A 573 8.81 -22.81 29.43
N ALA A 574 8.82 -21.67 28.72
CA ALA A 574 9.83 -21.35 27.72
C ALA A 574 11.24 -21.24 28.30
N ARG A 575 11.40 -20.66 29.50
CA ARG A 575 12.71 -20.62 30.22
C ARG A 575 13.25 -22.02 30.52
N HIS A 576 12.37 -23.01 30.64
CA HIS A 576 12.72 -24.42 30.86
C HIS A 576 12.76 -25.25 29.58
N GLY A 577 12.81 -24.60 28.40
CA GLY A 577 12.95 -25.23 27.08
C GLY A 577 11.64 -25.60 26.40
N GLY A 578 10.49 -25.16 26.93
CA GLY A 578 9.18 -25.41 26.32
C GLY A 578 8.86 -26.90 26.17
N ASP A 579 8.26 -27.27 25.03
CA ASP A 579 7.87 -28.64 24.71
C ASP A 579 9.07 -29.58 24.47
N ALA A 580 10.24 -29.04 24.14
CA ALA A 580 11.50 -29.78 24.05
C ALA A 580 12.21 -29.90 25.41
N GLY A 581 11.77 -29.13 26.40
CA GLY A 581 12.36 -29.03 27.72
C GLY A 581 11.96 -30.17 28.67
N ARG A 582 12.50 -30.10 29.90
CA ARG A 582 12.23 -31.10 30.96
C ARG A 582 10.75 -31.16 31.38
N LEU A 583 9.98 -30.09 31.18
CA LEU A 583 8.54 -30.09 31.45
C LEU A 583 7.74 -30.82 30.36
N GLY A 584 8.20 -30.79 29.10
CA GLY A 584 7.47 -31.37 27.97
C GLY A 584 6.15 -30.67 27.66
N TYR A 585 5.23 -31.35 26.97
CA TYR A 585 3.93 -30.81 26.59
C TYR A 585 2.99 -30.64 27.80
N PRO A 586 2.06 -29.67 27.76
CA PRO A 586 0.98 -29.56 28.74
C PRO A 586 0.08 -30.80 28.70
N THR A 587 -0.38 -31.23 29.88
CA THR A 587 -1.29 -32.37 30.08
C THR A 587 -2.64 -31.94 30.66
N SER A 588 -2.76 -30.68 31.09
CA SER A 588 -4.01 -30.06 31.49
C SER A 588 -4.08 -28.61 30.99
N ASN A 589 -5.29 -28.06 30.97
CA ASN A 589 -5.46 -26.60 31.01
C ASN A 589 -5.11 -26.07 32.40
N GLU A 590 -5.11 -24.74 32.56
CA GLU A 590 -4.94 -24.09 33.86
C GLU A 590 -6.06 -24.50 34.84
N ILE A 591 -5.67 -24.90 36.05
CA ILE A 591 -6.56 -25.30 37.14
C ILE A 591 -6.35 -24.33 38.31
N CYS A 592 -7.38 -23.57 38.65
CA CYS A 592 -7.35 -22.59 39.74
C CYS A 592 -8.19 -23.02 40.93
N THR A 593 -7.67 -22.82 42.14
CA THR A 593 -8.44 -22.92 43.38
C THR A 593 -8.74 -21.51 43.90
N PRO A 594 -10.02 -21.09 43.98
CA PRO A 594 -10.39 -19.74 44.40
C PRO A 594 -9.75 -19.33 45.73
N GLY A 595 -9.16 -18.13 45.77
CA GLY A 595 -8.51 -17.58 46.96
C GLY A 595 -7.19 -18.24 47.37
N ARG A 596 -6.68 -19.23 46.62
CA ARG A 596 -5.38 -19.86 46.87
C ARG A 596 -4.40 -19.60 45.73
N GLY A 597 -4.34 -20.49 44.75
CA GLY A 597 -3.40 -20.43 43.65
C GLY A 597 -3.91 -21.19 42.43
N CYS A 598 -3.14 -21.11 41.35
CA CYS A 598 -3.42 -21.78 40.09
C CYS A 598 -2.24 -22.66 39.69
N HIS A 599 -2.48 -23.67 38.88
CA HIS A 599 -1.41 -24.49 38.34
C HIS A 599 -1.76 -25.04 36.97
N GLN A 600 -0.72 -25.47 36.25
CA GLN A 600 -0.87 -26.23 35.02
C GLN A 600 0.05 -27.44 35.06
N ASN A 601 -0.48 -28.59 34.62
CA ASN A 601 0.26 -29.83 34.57
C ASN A 601 0.94 -30.00 33.22
N PHE A 602 2.15 -30.54 33.25
CA PHE A 602 2.98 -30.89 32.10
C PHE A 602 3.46 -32.33 32.27
N GLN A 603 4.02 -32.93 31.21
CA GLN A 603 4.51 -34.32 31.25
C GLN A 603 5.57 -34.56 32.33
N GLY A 604 6.49 -33.60 32.50
CA GLY A 604 7.65 -33.69 33.39
C GLY A 604 7.58 -32.82 34.66
N GLY A 605 6.40 -32.30 34.99
CA GLY A 605 6.21 -31.50 36.20
C GLY A 605 4.98 -30.61 36.14
N THR A 606 4.93 -29.63 37.01
CA THR A 606 3.83 -28.67 37.12
C THR A 606 4.37 -27.26 37.24
N ILE A 607 3.64 -26.27 36.73
CA ILE A 607 3.93 -24.85 36.99
C ILE A 607 2.84 -24.33 37.92
N HIS A 608 3.23 -23.73 39.04
CA HIS A 608 2.32 -23.22 40.06
C HIS A 608 2.44 -21.70 40.18
N TRP A 609 1.29 -21.03 40.24
CA TRP A 609 1.17 -19.65 40.68
C TRP A 609 0.52 -19.57 42.07
N SER A 610 1.07 -18.74 42.94
CA SER A 610 0.40 -18.30 44.16
C SER A 610 0.69 -16.84 44.48
N PRO A 611 -0.18 -16.15 45.25
CA PRO A 611 0.05 -14.77 45.68
C PRO A 611 1.34 -14.56 46.47
N VAL A 612 1.79 -15.58 47.22
CA VAL A 612 2.95 -15.49 48.11
C VAL A 612 4.24 -15.92 47.41
N GLY A 613 4.16 -16.96 46.58
CA GLY A 613 5.32 -17.56 45.93
C GLY A 613 5.60 -17.07 44.52
N GLY A 614 4.63 -16.41 43.85
CA GLY A 614 4.77 -16.12 42.41
C GLY A 614 4.61 -17.39 41.56
N MET A 615 5.21 -17.38 40.37
CA MET A 615 5.08 -18.44 39.35
C MET A 615 6.36 -19.28 39.28
N HIS A 616 6.28 -20.57 39.62
CA HIS A 616 7.43 -21.47 39.66
C HIS A 616 7.15 -22.87 39.14
N ALA A 617 8.12 -23.46 38.43
CA ALA A 617 8.06 -24.84 37.98
C ALA A 617 8.51 -25.82 39.08
N VAL A 618 7.80 -26.94 39.22
CA VAL A 618 8.13 -28.05 40.12
C VAL A 618 8.24 -29.32 39.27
N PHE A 619 9.47 -29.79 39.04
CA PHE A 619 9.73 -30.99 38.22
C PHE A 619 9.34 -32.28 38.94
N THR A 620 8.97 -33.32 38.19
CA THR A 620 8.38 -34.56 38.72
C THR A 620 9.10 -35.17 39.94
N PRO A 621 10.45 -35.28 40.01
CA PRO A 621 11.09 -35.83 41.21
C PRO A 621 10.75 -35.04 42.48
N TYR A 622 10.79 -33.70 42.39
CA TYR A 622 10.45 -32.78 43.47
C TYR A 622 8.95 -32.78 43.74
N GLY A 623 8.15 -32.77 42.68
CA GLY A 623 6.69 -32.84 42.74
C GLY A 623 6.19 -34.10 43.45
N GLN A 624 6.85 -35.25 43.25
CA GLN A 624 6.50 -36.50 43.96
C GLN A 624 6.82 -36.46 45.46
N VAL A 625 7.92 -35.81 45.86
CA VAL A 625 8.19 -35.57 47.29
C VAL A 625 7.16 -34.60 47.85
N TRP A 626 6.92 -33.50 47.16
CA TRP A 626 5.97 -32.46 47.56
C TRP A 626 4.54 -33.00 47.72
N ALA A 627 4.04 -33.73 46.73
CA ALA A 627 2.70 -34.32 46.73
C ALA A 627 2.51 -35.35 47.86
N ARG A 628 3.52 -36.19 48.17
CA ARG A 628 3.46 -37.13 49.31
C ARG A 628 3.26 -36.44 50.66
N HIS A 629 3.63 -35.17 50.76
CA HIS A 629 3.47 -34.36 51.96
C HIS A 629 2.29 -33.37 51.87
N GLY A 630 1.33 -33.63 50.98
CA GLY A 630 0.08 -32.88 50.84
C GLY A 630 0.15 -31.68 49.88
N GLY A 631 1.25 -31.52 49.13
CA GLY A 631 1.40 -30.48 48.12
C GLY A 631 1.24 -29.06 48.69
N ASP A 632 0.52 -28.21 47.96
CA ASP A 632 0.25 -26.82 48.33
C ASP A 632 -0.68 -26.68 49.54
N ALA A 633 -1.53 -27.68 49.80
CA ALA A 633 -2.35 -27.74 51.01
C ALA A 633 -1.61 -28.29 52.23
N GLY A 634 -0.45 -28.91 52.02
CA GLY A 634 0.33 -29.60 53.05
C GLY A 634 1.39 -28.74 53.73
N ARG A 635 2.31 -29.40 54.43
CA ARG A 635 3.37 -28.75 55.25
C ARG A 635 4.37 -27.94 54.41
N PHE A 636 4.42 -28.17 53.11
CA PHE A 636 5.28 -27.42 52.19
C PHE A 636 4.72 -26.04 51.82
N GLY A 637 3.41 -25.93 51.59
CA GLY A 637 2.83 -24.79 50.89
C GLY A 637 3.30 -24.70 49.43
N TYR A 638 3.22 -23.50 48.85
CA TYR A 638 3.61 -23.22 47.46
C TYR A 638 5.13 -23.09 47.28
N PRO A 639 5.65 -23.35 46.06
CA PRO A 639 7.04 -23.08 45.73
C PRO A 639 7.35 -21.57 45.80
N LEU A 640 8.56 -21.24 46.25
CA LEU A 640 9.06 -19.86 46.38
C LEU A 640 10.22 -19.55 45.42
N THR A 641 10.76 -20.57 44.76
CA THR A 641 11.94 -20.46 43.89
C THR A 641 11.81 -21.46 42.74
N GLU A 642 12.54 -21.20 41.66
CA GLU A 642 12.86 -22.23 40.67
C GLU A 642 13.83 -23.27 41.27
N GLU A 643 14.01 -24.40 40.57
CA GLU A 643 15.09 -25.34 40.89
C GLU A 643 16.46 -24.67 40.70
N ILE A 644 17.28 -24.67 41.76
CA ILE A 644 18.64 -24.13 41.76
C ILE A 644 19.63 -25.29 41.84
N CYS A 645 20.40 -25.49 40.78
CA CYS A 645 21.42 -26.54 40.69
C CYS A 645 22.84 -25.98 40.76
N THR A 646 23.72 -26.71 41.46
CA THR A 646 25.17 -26.55 41.48
C THR A 646 25.83 -27.86 41.08
N ALA A 647 27.16 -27.89 40.95
CA ALA A 647 27.91 -29.11 40.70
C ALA A 647 27.70 -30.20 41.77
N SER A 648 27.33 -29.83 43.00
CA SER A 648 27.18 -30.76 44.13
C SER A 648 25.75 -31.26 44.34
N GLY A 649 24.76 -30.68 43.65
CA GLY A 649 23.36 -31.05 43.79
C GLY A 649 22.39 -29.91 43.46
N CYS A 650 21.11 -30.19 43.60
CA CYS A 650 20.02 -29.27 43.26
C CYS A 650 19.10 -29.04 44.47
N ARG A 651 18.37 -27.93 44.47
CA ARG A 651 17.38 -27.63 45.51
C ARG A 651 16.21 -26.81 45.00
N GLN A 652 15.11 -26.87 45.72
CA GLN A 652 13.98 -25.97 45.55
C GLN A 652 13.37 -25.60 46.91
N GLU A 653 13.10 -24.31 47.08
CA GLU A 653 12.52 -23.73 48.29
C GLU A 653 10.99 -23.61 48.18
N PHE A 654 10.31 -23.95 49.27
CA PHE A 654 8.86 -23.81 49.47
C PHE A 654 8.59 -23.06 50.79
N GLN A 655 7.36 -22.62 50.99
CA GLN A 655 6.97 -21.82 52.16
C GLN A 655 7.38 -22.46 53.51
N GLY A 656 7.08 -23.75 53.69
CA GLY A 656 7.32 -24.47 54.95
C GLY A 656 8.50 -25.45 54.93
N ALA A 657 9.13 -25.67 53.78
CA ALA A 657 10.15 -26.70 53.61
C ALA A 657 11.01 -26.46 52.36
N SER A 658 12.05 -27.28 52.21
CA SER A 658 12.96 -27.22 51.07
C SER A 658 13.31 -28.63 50.64
N VAL A 659 13.35 -28.88 49.33
CA VAL A 659 13.70 -30.19 48.77
C VAL A 659 15.09 -30.11 48.16
N TYR A 660 15.93 -31.08 48.47
CA TYR A 660 17.30 -31.17 47.99
C TYR A 660 17.53 -32.48 47.27
N TRP A 661 18.28 -32.44 46.17
CA TRP A 661 18.83 -33.61 45.50
C TRP A 661 20.36 -33.56 45.52
N SER A 662 21.01 -34.69 45.80
CA SER A 662 22.45 -34.87 45.58
C SER A 662 22.76 -36.27 45.05
N PRO A 663 23.88 -36.47 44.34
CA PRO A 663 24.26 -37.80 43.83
C PRO A 663 24.36 -38.87 44.92
N ALA A 664 24.90 -38.52 46.09
CA ALA A 664 25.11 -39.47 47.19
C ALA A 664 23.87 -39.66 48.08
N GLY A 665 22.97 -38.67 48.14
CA GLY A 665 21.83 -38.66 49.04
C GLY A 665 20.49 -38.96 48.38
N GLY A 666 20.35 -38.80 47.06
CA GLY A 666 19.03 -38.82 46.43
C GLY A 666 18.20 -37.57 46.77
N ILE A 667 16.88 -37.64 46.61
CA ILE A 667 15.97 -36.50 46.79
C ILE A 667 15.24 -36.54 48.15
N HIS A 668 15.41 -35.49 48.96
CA HIS A 668 14.86 -35.42 50.31
C HIS A 668 14.38 -34.02 50.70
N ALA A 669 13.29 -33.99 51.46
CA ALA A 669 12.73 -32.78 52.06
C ALA A 669 13.38 -32.47 53.42
N VAL A 670 13.52 -31.19 53.74
CA VAL A 670 13.98 -30.69 55.05
C VAL A 670 12.98 -29.64 55.53
N PHE A 671 12.43 -29.79 56.74
CA PHE A 671 11.28 -29.00 57.22
C PHE A 671 11.62 -28.04 58.36
N GLY A 672 10.92 -26.90 58.40
CA GLY A 672 10.80 -26.01 59.57
C GLY A 672 12.07 -25.78 60.39
N GLY A 673 11.98 -25.95 61.72
CA GLY A 673 13.11 -25.70 62.63
C GLY A 673 14.34 -26.59 62.37
N LEU A 674 14.18 -27.77 61.78
CA LEU A 674 15.30 -28.63 61.36
C LEU A 674 16.03 -28.00 60.18
N ARG A 675 15.29 -27.54 59.16
CA ARG A 675 15.83 -26.78 58.02
C ARG A 675 16.55 -25.53 58.50
N ASP A 676 15.89 -24.72 59.32
CA ASP A 676 16.43 -23.43 59.76
C ASP A 676 17.70 -23.62 60.59
N THR A 677 17.75 -24.68 61.41
CA THR A 677 18.97 -25.10 62.11
C THR A 677 20.03 -25.50 61.10
N TRP A 678 19.75 -26.43 60.19
CA TRP A 678 20.72 -26.92 59.21
C TRP A 678 21.32 -25.79 58.35
N LEU A 679 20.48 -24.87 57.85
CA LEU A 679 20.91 -23.72 57.07
C LEU A 679 21.80 -22.76 57.87
N ARG A 680 21.52 -22.55 59.17
CA ARG A 680 22.38 -21.75 60.06
C ARG A 680 23.80 -22.31 60.17
N TYR A 681 23.98 -23.62 60.04
CA TYR A 681 25.29 -24.27 60.08
C TYR A 681 25.89 -24.51 58.68
N GLY A 682 25.49 -23.69 57.70
CA GLY A 682 26.04 -23.69 56.33
C GLY A 682 25.31 -24.60 55.35
N GLY A 683 24.25 -25.30 55.79
CA GLY A 683 23.41 -26.12 54.92
C GLY A 683 24.21 -27.13 54.09
N PRO A 684 23.97 -27.24 52.76
CA PRO A 684 24.70 -28.15 51.89
C PRO A 684 26.21 -27.90 51.81
N MET A 685 26.65 -26.65 52.02
CA MET A 685 28.06 -26.27 52.00
C MET A 685 28.71 -26.38 53.39
N GLY A 686 27.91 -26.61 54.43
CA GLY A 686 28.36 -26.80 55.79
C GLY A 686 28.87 -28.21 56.05
N ARG A 687 29.43 -28.42 57.24
CA ARG A 687 30.02 -29.71 57.66
C ARG A 687 29.01 -30.88 57.66
N LEU A 688 27.71 -30.60 57.73
CA LEU A 688 26.67 -31.63 57.64
C LEU A 688 26.41 -32.12 56.21
N GLY A 689 26.66 -31.30 55.19
CA GLY A 689 26.38 -31.64 53.79
C GLY A 689 24.88 -31.83 53.48
N TYR A 690 24.59 -32.54 52.38
CA TYR A 690 23.23 -32.81 51.91
C TYR A 690 22.50 -33.87 52.77
N PRO A 691 21.15 -33.85 52.80
CA PRO A 691 20.37 -34.89 53.47
C PRO A 691 20.54 -36.27 52.81
N LEU A 692 20.52 -37.33 53.64
CA LEU A 692 20.62 -38.74 53.22
C LEU A 692 19.31 -39.54 53.40
N GLY A 693 18.27 -38.90 53.95
CA GLY A 693 17.00 -39.55 54.25
C GLY A 693 15.92 -38.54 54.62
N GLY A 694 14.68 -39.00 54.71
CA GLY A 694 13.56 -38.15 55.17
C GLY A 694 13.63 -37.86 56.67
N GLU A 695 12.95 -36.79 57.10
CA GLU A 695 12.70 -36.50 58.52
C GLU A 695 11.84 -37.62 59.13
N GLY A 696 12.29 -38.17 60.26
CA GLY A 696 11.55 -39.17 61.04
C GLY A 696 11.35 -38.71 62.47
N PHE A 697 10.21 -39.05 63.07
CA PHE A 697 9.97 -38.82 64.50
C PHE A 697 10.37 -40.06 65.31
N TRP A 698 11.35 -39.91 66.19
CA TRP A 698 11.83 -41.01 67.03
C TRP A 698 12.33 -40.50 68.39
N ALA A 699 11.97 -41.23 69.46
CA ALA A 699 12.33 -40.91 70.85
C ALA A 699 12.03 -39.45 71.26
N GLY A 700 10.86 -38.94 70.87
CA GLY A 700 10.41 -37.58 71.24
C GLY A 700 11.05 -36.44 70.47
N ALA A 701 11.77 -36.73 69.37
CA ALA A 701 12.46 -35.74 68.56
C ALA A 701 12.27 -35.98 67.06
N TYR A 702 12.19 -34.91 66.28
CA TYR A 702 12.30 -34.98 64.82
C TYR A 702 13.77 -35.09 64.44
N ARG A 703 14.15 -36.14 63.71
CA ARG A 703 15.54 -36.43 63.34
C ARG A 703 15.69 -36.56 61.84
N GLN A 704 16.83 -36.08 61.32
CA GLN A 704 17.21 -36.29 59.93
C GLN A 704 18.72 -36.50 59.81
N ASN A 705 19.08 -37.47 58.97
CA ASN A 705 20.48 -37.79 58.67
C ASN A 705 20.97 -36.99 57.46
N PHE A 706 22.20 -36.53 57.58
CA PHE A 706 22.96 -35.80 56.56
C PHE A 706 24.30 -36.51 56.34
N GLN A 707 25.00 -36.16 55.26
CA GLN A 707 26.27 -36.77 54.87
C GLN A 707 27.30 -36.76 56.01
N GLY A 708 27.43 -35.63 56.70
CA GLY A 708 28.41 -35.41 57.77
C GLY A 708 27.85 -35.51 59.19
N GLY A 709 26.61 -35.98 59.40
CA GLY A 709 26.02 -36.03 60.74
C GLY A 709 24.51 -36.17 60.80
N THR A 710 23.93 -35.94 61.97
CA THR A 710 22.48 -36.00 62.23
C THR A 710 22.05 -34.74 62.98
N ILE A 711 20.88 -34.19 62.61
CA ILE A 711 20.19 -33.17 63.40
C ILE A 711 18.98 -33.80 64.07
N ALA A 712 18.79 -33.50 65.37
CA ALA A 712 17.60 -33.85 66.14
C ALA A 712 16.98 -32.59 66.76
N ILE A 713 15.71 -32.31 66.47
CA ILE A 713 14.94 -31.24 67.12
C ILE A 713 14.18 -31.85 68.30
N THR A 714 14.61 -31.49 69.52
CA THR A 714 14.03 -31.96 70.79
C THR A 714 13.22 -30.85 71.45
N GLY A 715 12.48 -31.18 72.52
CA GLY A 715 11.83 -30.17 73.38
C GLY A 715 12.78 -29.17 74.05
N TRP A 716 14.10 -29.44 74.06
CA TRP A 716 15.14 -28.58 74.61
C TRP A 716 15.91 -27.80 73.53
N GLY A 717 15.52 -27.93 72.25
CA GLY A 717 16.18 -27.29 71.11
C GLY A 717 16.93 -28.27 70.19
N PRO A 718 17.66 -27.74 69.17
CA PRO A 718 18.37 -28.54 68.19
C PRO A 718 19.64 -29.17 68.75
N GLN A 719 19.84 -30.47 68.50
CA GLN A 719 21.07 -31.21 68.79
C GLN A 719 21.70 -31.67 67.48
N ILE A 720 22.99 -31.36 67.28
CA ILE A 720 23.77 -31.74 66.10
C ILE A 720 24.84 -32.73 66.51
N THR A 721 24.89 -33.89 65.85
CA THR A 721 25.96 -34.89 66.01
C THR A 721 26.70 -35.04 64.71
N TYR A 722 28.02 -34.76 64.70
CA TYR A 722 28.86 -34.95 63.52
C TYR A 722 29.35 -36.39 63.43
N ARG A 723 29.54 -36.88 62.20
CA ARG A 723 30.26 -38.12 61.92
C ARG A 723 31.77 -37.88 61.82
#